data_AF-A0AA36N5K8-F1
#
_entry.id   AF-A0AA36N5K8-F1
#
_cell.length_a   1.000
_cell.length_b   1.000
_cell.length_c   1.000
_cell.angle_alpha   90.00
_cell.angle_beta   90.00
_cell.angle_gamma   90.00
#
_symmetry.space_group_name_H-M   'P 1'
#
loop_
_entity.id
_entity.type
_entity.pdbx_description
1 polymer ?
#
loop_
_entity_poly.entity_id
_entity_poly.type
_entity_poly.pdbx_seq_one_letter_code
_entity_poly.pdbx_strand_id
1 'polypeptide(L)'
;MVQWVYNFGAGAADGRAEMKNLLGGKGANLAEMASIGLPVPPGFTLTTEVCTRFYEDKCTYPTELKGQVAKALARVEERSGQKFGDATNPLLLSVRSGARASMPGMMDTVLNLGLNDWTVAALAKRSGDRRFAYDSYRRFVQMYSDVVLGIELSHFEKLLERAKQRRGVKQDHELVAEDLEKLVMDYKARVHVEIGMDFPEDPHEQLWGAVGAVFNSWMNQRAKTYRQLHDIPESWGTAVNVQAMVFGNMGSDCATGVAFTRNPSNGANDFYGEFLVNAQGEDVVAGIRTPQELTIKARKSHGSDLPSLEEVMPNIFRELCTMRQQLETHYKDMQDIEFTIQQNKLYMLQTRTGKRTAHAALQIAVDMANEGLISKSQALMRLKPELIDQLLHPTLDPKAKKQVIAKGLPASPGAAAGKVVFSADEAVRRAKDGEKVLLVRIETSPDDIHGLHAAEGVLTTRGGMTSHAAVVARGMGRPCVAGAGAVQVDYAAARLSVGSVTVQEGQILTIDGVTGEVILGEVPTVPPQLSGAFGIIMAWADEYRTLQVRANAETPNDARQAKEFGAQGIGLVRTEHMFFDGGRIIAMRRMILAADEADRKVALEELLTMQREDITELFRIMDGRPVTVRLLDPPLHEFIPHTEPGRRRRLSARVQGQGYRGAGPLRQPGPGGRRRADQGGRGARPHRPGRHEDGHLRRARRRPGLHRVLQQGGPGLRELLALPGASGAAGGSASGPEAAGREGAAAIHQGGQATAACLRPLVSHECAPRRVRLPLRNARQGLCSLFICNACRHLVISMPGTSTCL
;
A
#
# COMPACT_ATOMS: atom_id res chain seq x y z
N MET A 1 -7.38 -31.75 -25.80
CA MET A 1 -8.44 -30.81 -25.41
C MET A 1 -7.92 -30.04 -24.20
N VAL A 2 -7.93 -28.71 -24.21
CA VAL A 2 -7.40 -27.90 -23.10
C VAL A 2 -8.42 -27.88 -21.96
N GLN A 3 -7.96 -28.02 -20.72
CA GLN A 3 -8.82 -27.94 -19.53
C GLN A 3 -8.83 -26.50 -19.00
N TRP A 4 -9.97 -25.84 -19.16
CA TRP A 4 -10.19 -24.45 -18.74
C TRP A 4 -10.88 -24.33 -17.38
N VAL A 5 -11.45 -25.43 -16.87
CA VAL A 5 -12.28 -25.46 -15.65
C VAL A 5 -11.85 -26.59 -14.71
N TYR A 6 -11.74 -26.28 -13.43
CA TYR A 6 -11.31 -27.19 -12.36
C TYR A 6 -12.33 -27.17 -11.20
N ASN A 7 -12.91 -28.31 -10.86
CA ASN A 7 -13.94 -28.44 -9.82
C ASN A 7 -13.33 -28.57 -8.41
N PHE A 8 -14.10 -28.22 -7.37
CA PHE A 8 -13.76 -28.42 -5.96
C PHE A 8 -15.00 -28.65 -5.06
N GLY A 9 -14.76 -29.01 -3.80
CA GLY A 9 -15.76 -29.23 -2.76
C GLY A 9 -16.16 -30.70 -2.58
N ALA A 10 -16.96 -30.98 -1.55
CA ALA A 10 -17.43 -32.33 -1.21
C ALA A 10 -16.30 -33.40 -1.10
N GLY A 11 -15.16 -33.03 -0.49
CA GLY A 11 -14.03 -33.94 -0.26
C GLY A 11 -13.13 -34.23 -1.47
N ALA A 12 -13.33 -33.55 -2.61
CA ALA A 12 -12.52 -33.76 -3.82
C ALA A 12 -12.37 -32.49 -4.67
N ALA A 13 -11.20 -32.33 -5.31
CA ALA A 13 -10.95 -31.29 -6.29
C ALA A 13 -10.13 -31.79 -7.48
N ASP A 14 -10.26 -31.13 -8.63
CA ASP A 14 -9.43 -31.35 -9.81
C ASP A 14 -8.05 -30.65 -9.70
N GLY A 15 -7.84 -29.83 -8.66
CA GLY A 15 -6.67 -28.97 -8.46
C GLY A 15 -6.08 -29.04 -7.05
N ARG A 16 -5.02 -28.27 -6.80
CA ARG A 16 -4.19 -28.33 -5.56
C ARG A 16 -3.38 -27.05 -5.32
N ALA A 17 -2.81 -26.89 -4.13
CA ALA A 17 -2.14 -25.69 -3.65
C ALA A 17 -0.93 -25.22 -4.48
N GLU A 18 -0.25 -26.08 -5.25
CA GLU A 18 0.84 -25.64 -6.15
C GLU A 18 0.31 -24.92 -7.41
N MET A 19 -0.95 -25.16 -7.79
CA MET A 19 -1.53 -24.65 -9.04
C MET A 19 -1.94 -23.16 -8.97
N LYS A 20 -1.39 -22.39 -8.02
CA LYS A 20 -1.63 -20.95 -7.80
C LYS A 20 -1.38 -20.07 -9.03
N ASN A 21 -0.53 -20.52 -9.96
CA ASN A 21 -0.30 -19.84 -11.23
C ASN A 21 -1.52 -19.94 -12.18
N LEU A 22 -2.25 -21.05 -12.12
CA LEU A 22 -3.33 -21.42 -13.03
C LEU A 22 -4.72 -21.17 -12.44
N LEU A 23 -4.90 -21.44 -11.14
CA LEU A 23 -6.18 -21.32 -10.41
C LEU A 23 -6.25 -20.04 -9.56
N GLY A 24 -5.20 -19.22 -9.59
CA GLY A 24 -4.99 -18.13 -8.65
C GLY A 24 -4.78 -18.61 -7.20
N GLY A 25 -4.54 -17.66 -6.29
CA GLY A 25 -4.41 -17.96 -4.86
C GLY A 25 -5.70 -18.53 -4.25
N LYS A 26 -6.86 -18.00 -4.65
CA LYS A 26 -8.18 -18.41 -4.13
C LYS A 26 -8.57 -19.81 -4.61
N GLY A 27 -8.52 -20.09 -5.92
CA GLY A 27 -8.92 -21.38 -6.47
C GLY A 27 -8.02 -22.53 -6.04
N ALA A 28 -6.71 -22.31 -5.98
CA ALA A 28 -5.77 -23.31 -5.48
C ALA A 28 -6.02 -23.65 -3.99
N ASN A 29 -6.31 -22.66 -3.15
CA ASN A 29 -6.60 -22.89 -1.72
C ASN A 29 -8.01 -23.48 -1.51
N LEU A 30 -9.01 -23.15 -2.34
CA LEU A 30 -10.34 -23.79 -2.33
C LEU A 30 -10.24 -25.28 -2.68
N ALA A 31 -9.47 -25.60 -3.71
CA ALA A 31 -9.19 -26.98 -4.11
C ALA A 31 -8.43 -27.75 -3.02
N GLU A 32 -7.41 -27.14 -2.41
CA GLU A 32 -6.67 -27.77 -1.31
C GLU A 32 -7.54 -28.02 -0.07
N MET A 33 -8.31 -27.02 0.38
CA MET A 33 -9.25 -27.18 1.51
C MET A 33 -10.24 -28.33 1.28
N ALA A 34 -10.77 -28.46 0.06
CA ALA A 34 -11.67 -29.56 -0.29
C ALA A 34 -10.96 -30.92 -0.27
N SER A 35 -9.71 -30.99 -0.76
CA SER A 35 -8.90 -32.21 -0.78
C SER A 35 -8.45 -32.68 0.60
N ILE A 36 -8.26 -31.77 1.57
CA ILE A 36 -7.98 -32.12 2.97
C ILE A 36 -9.26 -32.35 3.81
N GLY A 37 -10.43 -32.40 3.17
CA GLY A 37 -11.70 -32.80 3.81
C GLY A 37 -12.46 -31.71 4.56
N LEU A 38 -12.11 -30.42 4.40
CA LEU A 38 -12.87 -29.32 4.99
C LEU A 38 -14.22 -29.12 4.26
N PRO A 39 -15.26 -28.59 4.94
CA PRO A 39 -16.59 -28.39 4.35
C PRO A 39 -16.63 -27.17 3.42
N VAL A 40 -15.94 -27.26 2.29
CA VAL A 40 -15.94 -26.25 1.22
C VAL A 40 -17.21 -26.42 0.37
N PRO A 41 -18.05 -25.38 0.21
CA PRO A 41 -19.20 -25.42 -0.70
C PRO A 41 -18.76 -25.77 -2.14
N PRO A 42 -19.50 -26.62 -2.86
CA PRO A 42 -19.11 -27.09 -4.18
C PRO A 42 -19.00 -25.93 -5.19
N GLY A 43 -18.05 -26.03 -6.10
CA GLY A 43 -17.76 -24.99 -7.06
C GLY A 43 -16.71 -25.39 -8.09
N PHE A 44 -16.30 -24.43 -8.91
CA PHE A 44 -15.26 -24.59 -9.92
C PHE A 44 -14.50 -23.28 -10.19
N THR A 45 -13.26 -23.41 -10.64
CA THR A 45 -12.39 -22.29 -11.03
C THR A 45 -12.15 -22.32 -12.55
N LEU A 46 -12.40 -21.19 -13.23
CA LEU A 46 -11.90 -20.90 -14.57
C LEU A 46 -10.45 -20.42 -14.47
N THR A 47 -9.55 -20.94 -15.30
CA THR A 47 -8.11 -20.66 -15.17
C THR A 47 -7.71 -19.22 -15.52
N THR A 48 -6.56 -18.77 -15.02
CA THR A 48 -5.90 -17.51 -15.41
C THR A 48 -5.59 -17.44 -16.92
N GLU A 49 -5.38 -18.58 -17.56
CA GLU A 49 -5.19 -18.68 -19.01
C GLU A 49 -6.46 -18.30 -19.77
N VAL A 50 -7.66 -18.53 -19.22
CA VAL A 50 -8.93 -18.02 -19.80
C VAL A 50 -8.95 -16.48 -19.81
N CYS A 51 -8.44 -15.83 -18.76
CA CYS A 51 -8.31 -14.37 -18.70
C CYS A 51 -7.33 -13.86 -19.78
N THR A 52 -6.16 -14.51 -19.89
CA THR A 52 -5.17 -14.18 -20.92
C THR A 52 -5.78 -14.32 -22.32
N ARG A 53 -6.46 -15.44 -22.59
CA ARG A 53 -7.06 -15.73 -23.88
C ARG A 53 -8.25 -14.82 -24.21
N PHE A 54 -9.02 -14.42 -23.20
CA PHE A 54 -10.09 -13.42 -23.33
C PHE A 54 -9.53 -12.09 -23.85
N TYR A 55 -8.39 -11.61 -23.35
CA TYR A 55 -7.76 -10.40 -23.88
C TYR A 55 -7.12 -10.59 -25.27
N GLU A 56 -6.53 -11.75 -25.57
CA GLU A 56 -6.01 -12.07 -26.91
C GLU A 56 -7.12 -12.08 -27.98
N ASP A 57 -8.24 -12.75 -27.69
CA ASP A 57 -9.38 -12.92 -28.59
C ASP A 57 -10.40 -11.75 -28.48
N LYS A 58 -9.92 -10.54 -28.18
CA LYS A 58 -10.69 -9.27 -28.18
C LYS A 58 -11.96 -9.32 -27.30
N CYS A 59 -11.80 -9.75 -26.06
CA CYS A 59 -12.87 -9.94 -25.07
C CYS A 59 -13.92 -10.99 -25.48
N THR A 60 -13.49 -12.09 -26.13
CA THR A 60 -14.33 -13.25 -26.42
C THR A 60 -13.77 -14.54 -25.80
N TYR A 61 -14.58 -15.59 -25.69
CA TYR A 61 -14.23 -16.80 -24.94
C TYR A 61 -13.81 -17.98 -25.86
N PRO A 62 -12.91 -18.88 -25.39
CA PRO A 62 -12.63 -20.13 -26.08
C PRO A 62 -13.91 -20.94 -26.32
N THR A 63 -14.06 -21.49 -27.53
CA THR A 63 -15.26 -22.24 -27.98
C THR A 63 -15.66 -23.38 -27.03
N GLU A 64 -14.68 -24.09 -26.47
CA GLU A 64 -14.87 -25.23 -25.58
C GLU A 64 -15.23 -24.83 -24.15
N LEU A 65 -14.98 -23.56 -23.75
CA LEU A 65 -15.20 -23.09 -22.37
C LEU A 65 -16.67 -23.26 -21.96
N LYS A 66 -17.62 -22.88 -22.82
CA LYS A 66 -19.06 -22.96 -22.52
C LYS A 66 -19.51 -24.40 -22.21
N GLY A 67 -18.95 -25.38 -22.92
CA GLY A 67 -19.21 -26.80 -22.68
C GLY A 67 -18.54 -27.35 -21.41
N GLN A 68 -17.42 -26.76 -20.96
CA GLN A 68 -16.78 -27.14 -19.70
C GLN A 68 -17.48 -26.50 -18.50
N VAL A 69 -17.85 -25.22 -18.58
CA VAL A 69 -18.63 -24.52 -17.54
C VAL A 69 -19.98 -25.19 -17.31
N ALA A 70 -20.70 -25.60 -18.37
CA ALA A 70 -21.96 -26.33 -18.22
C ALA A 70 -21.79 -27.68 -17.49
N LYS A 71 -20.74 -28.44 -17.80
CA LYS A 71 -20.42 -29.71 -17.11
C LYS A 71 -20.00 -29.51 -15.65
N ALA A 72 -19.31 -28.41 -15.35
CA ALA A 72 -18.92 -28.07 -13.98
C ALA A 72 -20.13 -27.61 -13.15
N LEU A 73 -21.01 -26.79 -13.73
CA LEU A 73 -22.26 -26.37 -13.09
C LEU A 73 -23.15 -27.57 -12.74
N ALA A 74 -23.34 -28.52 -13.66
CA ALA A 74 -24.10 -29.75 -13.40
C ALA A 74 -23.55 -30.57 -12.21
N ARG A 75 -22.22 -30.59 -12.01
CA ARG A 75 -21.59 -31.20 -10.82
C ARG A 75 -21.85 -30.42 -9.54
N VAL A 76 -21.99 -29.09 -9.60
CA VAL A 76 -22.37 -28.27 -8.45
C VAL A 76 -23.85 -28.48 -8.10
N GLU A 77 -24.72 -28.61 -9.10
CA GLU A 77 -26.13 -28.96 -8.92
C GLU A 77 -26.28 -30.33 -8.23
N GLU A 78 -25.63 -31.38 -8.79
CA GLU A 78 -25.57 -32.73 -8.21
C GLU A 78 -25.08 -32.73 -6.75
N ARG A 79 -23.97 -32.03 -6.47
CA ARG A 79 -23.35 -31.97 -5.13
C ARG A 79 -24.11 -31.11 -4.12
N SER A 80 -24.96 -30.18 -4.56
CA SER A 80 -25.75 -29.30 -3.69
C SER A 80 -27.19 -29.77 -3.49
N GLY A 81 -27.69 -30.63 -4.39
CA GLY A 81 -29.11 -31.00 -4.42
C GLY A 81 -30.02 -29.83 -4.82
N GLN A 82 -29.47 -28.78 -5.45
CA GLN A 82 -30.17 -27.58 -5.92
C GLN A 82 -29.93 -27.40 -7.42
N LYS A 83 -30.80 -26.67 -8.11
CA LYS A 83 -30.71 -26.51 -9.57
C LYS A 83 -30.70 -25.03 -9.99
N PHE A 84 -29.83 -24.67 -10.92
CA PHE A 84 -29.59 -23.29 -11.31
C PHE A 84 -30.80 -22.74 -12.08
N GLY A 85 -31.31 -21.59 -11.62
CA GLY A 85 -32.53 -20.98 -12.16
C GLY A 85 -33.85 -21.71 -11.85
N ASP A 86 -33.85 -22.71 -10.97
CA ASP A 86 -35.06 -23.47 -10.66
C ASP A 86 -36.03 -22.70 -9.74
N ALA A 87 -37.28 -22.58 -10.18
CA ALA A 87 -38.35 -21.84 -9.49
C ALA A 87 -38.95 -22.57 -8.27
N THR A 88 -38.32 -23.65 -7.79
CA THR A 88 -38.72 -24.38 -6.58
C THR A 88 -37.56 -24.61 -5.62
N ASN A 89 -36.37 -24.93 -6.12
CA ASN A 89 -35.18 -25.19 -5.32
C ASN A 89 -33.91 -24.58 -5.96
N PRO A 90 -33.82 -23.24 -6.02
CA PRO A 90 -32.77 -22.54 -6.76
C PRO A 90 -31.38 -22.78 -6.14
N LEU A 91 -30.44 -23.20 -6.98
CA LEU A 91 -29.01 -23.03 -6.74
C LEU A 91 -28.67 -21.57 -7.00
N LEU A 92 -28.07 -20.91 -6.01
CA LEU A 92 -27.51 -19.57 -6.13
C LEU A 92 -25.98 -19.65 -6.04
N LEU A 93 -25.29 -18.75 -6.75
CA LEU A 93 -23.85 -18.78 -6.92
C LEU A 93 -23.18 -17.50 -6.40
N SER A 94 -21.93 -17.63 -5.98
CA SER A 94 -20.98 -16.52 -5.89
C SER A 94 -19.97 -16.64 -7.02
N VAL A 95 -19.58 -15.49 -7.59
CA VAL A 95 -18.55 -15.37 -8.61
C VAL A 95 -17.45 -14.49 -8.03
N ARG A 96 -16.33 -15.11 -7.63
CA ARG A 96 -15.24 -14.49 -6.85
C ARG A 96 -13.95 -14.46 -7.67
N SER A 97 -13.42 -13.26 -7.89
CA SER A 97 -12.09 -13.06 -8.49
C SER A 97 -10.95 -13.71 -7.67
N GLY A 98 -9.85 -14.09 -8.33
CA GLY A 98 -8.68 -14.67 -7.69
C GLY A 98 -7.45 -14.71 -8.59
N ALA A 99 -6.56 -13.72 -8.47
CA ALA A 99 -5.28 -13.69 -9.18
C ALA A 99 -4.22 -14.57 -8.50
N ARG A 100 -3.08 -14.78 -9.18
CA ARG A 100 -1.91 -15.50 -8.63
C ARG A 100 -1.39 -14.85 -7.34
N ALA A 101 -1.30 -13.53 -7.33
CA ALA A 101 -1.00 -12.73 -6.14
C ALA A 101 -2.30 -12.35 -5.41
N SER A 102 -2.22 -12.21 -4.08
CA SER A 102 -3.34 -11.70 -3.29
C SER A 102 -3.47 -10.19 -3.50
N MET A 103 -4.61 -9.75 -4.02
CA MET A 103 -4.97 -8.34 -4.24
C MET A 103 -6.27 -8.01 -3.48
N PRO A 104 -6.22 -7.86 -2.13
CA PRO A 104 -7.44 -7.63 -1.32
C PRO A 104 -8.14 -6.34 -1.73
N GLY A 105 -9.47 -6.36 -1.82
CA GLY A 105 -10.29 -5.21 -2.25
C GLY A 105 -10.26 -4.91 -3.75
N MET A 106 -9.13 -5.11 -4.43
CA MET A 106 -8.88 -4.54 -5.77
C MET A 106 -9.70 -5.12 -6.92
N MET A 107 -10.29 -6.30 -6.74
CA MET A 107 -11.05 -7.02 -7.77
C MET A 107 -12.39 -7.47 -7.24
N ASP A 108 -13.37 -7.44 -8.13
CA ASP A 108 -14.77 -7.53 -7.81
C ASP A 108 -15.24 -8.95 -7.44
N THR A 109 -16.45 -9.02 -6.89
CA THR A 109 -17.13 -10.25 -6.49
C THR A 109 -18.63 -10.01 -6.60
N VAL A 110 -19.37 -11.01 -7.10
CA VAL A 110 -20.83 -11.01 -7.12
C VAL A 110 -21.34 -12.16 -6.27
N LEU A 111 -22.17 -11.89 -5.26
CA LEU A 111 -22.87 -12.90 -4.46
C LEU A 111 -24.33 -13.05 -4.94
N ASN A 112 -25.04 -14.06 -4.44
CA ASN A 112 -26.48 -14.26 -4.65
C ASN A 112 -26.90 -14.42 -6.14
N LEU A 113 -25.97 -14.75 -7.04
CA LEU A 113 -26.21 -14.84 -8.50
C LEU A 113 -27.14 -16.00 -8.85
N GLY A 114 -28.05 -15.77 -9.78
CA GLY A 114 -29.20 -16.64 -10.08
C GLY A 114 -30.50 -16.20 -9.44
N LEU A 115 -30.52 -15.05 -8.73
CA LEU A 115 -31.74 -14.40 -8.28
C LEU A 115 -32.42 -13.67 -9.44
N ASN A 116 -33.69 -13.99 -9.63
CA ASN A 116 -34.64 -13.36 -10.55
C ASN A 116 -36.03 -13.38 -9.88
N ASP A 117 -37.07 -12.84 -10.53
CA ASP A 117 -38.40 -12.70 -9.88
C ASP A 117 -39.07 -14.05 -9.53
N TRP A 118 -38.62 -15.15 -10.14
CA TRP A 118 -39.11 -16.50 -9.86
C TRP A 118 -38.30 -17.19 -8.74
N THR A 119 -36.97 -17.09 -8.79
CA THR A 119 -36.08 -17.73 -7.82
C THR A 119 -36.05 -17.00 -6.47
N VAL A 120 -36.34 -15.69 -6.41
CA VAL A 120 -36.53 -14.99 -5.13
C VAL A 120 -37.78 -15.49 -4.39
N ALA A 121 -38.89 -15.73 -5.10
CA ALA A 121 -40.10 -16.28 -4.52
C ALA A 121 -39.88 -17.73 -4.03
N ALA A 122 -39.12 -18.53 -4.78
CA ALA A 122 -38.68 -19.86 -4.36
C ALA A 122 -37.77 -19.80 -3.12
N LEU A 123 -36.82 -18.87 -3.07
CA LEU A 123 -35.93 -18.65 -1.93
C LEU A 123 -36.73 -18.27 -0.67
N ALA A 124 -37.66 -17.32 -0.78
CA ALA A 124 -38.55 -16.90 0.32
C ALA A 124 -39.37 -18.06 0.90
N LYS A 125 -39.86 -18.95 0.02
CA LYS A 125 -40.59 -20.15 0.43
C LYS A 125 -39.68 -21.21 1.08
N ARG A 126 -38.43 -21.34 0.63
CA ARG A 126 -37.44 -22.31 1.15
C ARG A 126 -36.81 -21.86 2.47
N SER A 127 -36.64 -20.55 2.69
CA SER A 127 -36.14 -19.99 3.95
C SER A 127 -37.20 -19.90 5.05
N GLY A 128 -38.48 -19.73 4.67
CA GLY A 128 -39.52 -19.28 5.60
C GLY A 128 -39.45 -17.78 5.92
N ASP A 129 -38.48 -17.06 5.37
CA ASP A 129 -38.26 -15.63 5.56
C ASP A 129 -38.25 -14.90 4.19
N ARG A 130 -39.35 -14.18 3.93
CA ARG A 130 -39.55 -13.31 2.75
C ARG A 130 -38.64 -12.09 2.79
N ARG A 131 -38.34 -11.55 3.98
CA ARG A 131 -37.46 -10.38 4.16
C ARG A 131 -36.02 -10.72 3.79
N PHE A 132 -35.49 -11.86 4.25
CA PHE A 132 -34.19 -12.39 3.84
C PHE A 132 -34.04 -12.52 2.31
N ALA A 133 -35.07 -13.06 1.64
CA ALA A 133 -35.02 -13.28 0.20
C ALA A 133 -34.95 -11.97 -0.59
N TYR A 134 -35.83 -10.99 -0.28
CA TYR A 134 -35.79 -9.68 -0.95
C TYR A 134 -34.60 -8.80 -0.51
N ASP A 135 -34.05 -8.94 0.70
CA ASP A 135 -32.79 -8.28 1.06
C ASP A 135 -31.62 -8.84 0.22
N SER A 136 -31.55 -10.17 0.10
CA SER A 136 -30.56 -10.85 -0.75
C SER A 136 -30.69 -10.44 -2.22
N TYR A 137 -31.92 -10.19 -2.69
CA TYR A 137 -32.19 -9.78 -4.06
C TYR A 137 -31.91 -8.30 -4.33
N ARG A 138 -32.29 -7.36 -3.44
CA ARG A 138 -31.92 -5.95 -3.62
C ARG A 138 -30.39 -5.76 -3.56
N ARG A 139 -29.69 -6.52 -2.70
CA ARG A 139 -28.22 -6.59 -2.70
C ARG A 139 -27.69 -7.12 -4.03
N PHE A 140 -28.25 -8.21 -4.55
CA PHE A 140 -27.85 -8.76 -5.84
C PHE A 140 -28.02 -7.75 -6.98
N VAL A 141 -29.20 -7.13 -7.13
CA VAL A 141 -29.46 -6.14 -8.19
C VAL A 141 -28.49 -4.97 -8.10
N GLN A 142 -28.25 -4.42 -6.91
CA GLN A 142 -27.32 -3.31 -6.67
C GLN A 142 -25.87 -3.69 -7.03
N MET A 143 -25.36 -4.79 -6.49
CA MET A 143 -24.00 -5.28 -6.71
C MET A 143 -23.75 -5.69 -8.17
N TYR A 144 -24.70 -6.37 -8.80
CA TYR A 144 -24.61 -6.74 -10.21
C TYR A 144 -24.64 -5.50 -11.12
N SER A 145 -25.46 -4.50 -10.78
CA SER A 145 -25.53 -3.25 -11.53
C SER A 145 -24.23 -2.46 -11.46
N ASP A 146 -23.59 -2.37 -10.30
CA ASP A 146 -22.28 -1.73 -10.15
C ASP A 146 -21.16 -2.53 -10.84
N VAL A 147 -20.97 -3.80 -10.46
CA VAL A 147 -19.85 -4.64 -10.91
C VAL A 147 -19.93 -5.03 -12.38
N VAL A 148 -21.13 -5.33 -12.90
CA VAL A 148 -21.31 -5.91 -14.25
C VAL A 148 -21.89 -4.91 -15.23
N LEU A 149 -22.83 -4.06 -14.82
CA LEU A 149 -23.47 -3.06 -15.69
C LEU A 149 -22.79 -1.68 -15.63
N GLY A 150 -21.88 -1.45 -14.67
CA GLY A 150 -21.13 -0.19 -14.53
C GLY A 150 -21.94 0.98 -13.95
N ILE A 151 -23.02 0.72 -13.23
CA ILE A 151 -23.96 1.71 -12.71
C ILE A 151 -23.60 2.10 -11.27
N GLU A 152 -23.16 3.35 -11.07
CA GLU A 152 -22.63 3.85 -9.79
C GLU A 152 -23.56 3.60 -8.59
N LEU A 153 -23.04 2.94 -7.55
CA LEU A 153 -23.74 2.60 -6.29
C LEU A 153 -24.57 3.73 -5.69
N SER A 154 -24.15 5.00 -5.82
CA SER A 154 -24.88 6.12 -5.22
C SER A 154 -26.29 6.31 -5.80
N HIS A 155 -26.60 5.77 -6.98
CA HIS A 155 -27.95 5.76 -7.54
C HIS A 155 -28.89 4.84 -6.76
N PHE A 156 -28.37 3.71 -6.26
CA PHE A 156 -29.10 2.74 -5.43
C PHE A 156 -29.20 3.20 -3.97
N GLU A 157 -28.11 3.73 -3.39
CA GLU A 157 -28.13 4.27 -2.01
C GLU A 157 -29.15 5.42 -1.84
N LYS A 158 -29.28 6.31 -2.85
CA LYS A 158 -30.32 7.35 -2.87
C LYS A 158 -31.75 6.79 -2.84
N LEU A 159 -31.97 5.56 -3.31
CA LEU A 159 -33.27 4.88 -3.29
C LEU A 159 -33.48 4.12 -1.96
N LEU A 160 -32.44 3.49 -1.41
CA LEU A 160 -32.47 2.86 -0.09
C LEU A 160 -32.74 3.88 1.03
N GLU A 161 -32.07 5.04 1.01
CA GLU A 161 -32.36 6.14 1.95
C GLU A 161 -33.79 6.67 1.80
N ARG A 162 -34.33 6.75 0.58
CA ARG A 162 -35.75 7.09 0.37
C ARG A 162 -36.69 6.00 0.88
N ALA A 163 -36.33 4.72 0.83
CA ALA A 163 -37.12 3.66 1.46
C ALA A 163 -37.14 3.81 2.99
N LYS A 164 -35.98 4.01 3.63
CA LYS A 164 -35.88 4.24 5.08
C LYS A 164 -36.66 5.49 5.52
N GLN A 165 -36.53 6.60 4.79
CA GLN A 165 -37.29 7.83 5.04
C GLN A 165 -38.81 7.65 4.84
N ARG A 166 -39.25 6.93 3.79
CA ARG A 166 -40.68 6.57 3.58
C ARG A 166 -41.23 5.74 4.75
N ARG A 167 -40.40 4.90 5.38
CA ARG A 167 -40.77 4.01 6.49
C ARG A 167 -40.59 4.62 7.89
N GLY A 168 -39.83 5.71 8.02
CA GLY A 168 -39.51 6.36 9.29
C GLY A 168 -38.37 5.70 10.09
N VAL A 169 -37.60 4.80 9.46
CA VAL A 169 -36.53 4.02 10.10
C VAL A 169 -35.14 4.60 9.82
N LYS A 170 -34.10 4.12 10.50
CA LYS A 170 -32.72 4.63 10.37
C LYS A 170 -31.73 3.60 9.84
N GLN A 171 -31.97 2.31 10.07
CA GLN A 171 -31.11 1.22 9.65
C GLN A 171 -31.82 0.30 8.66
N ASP A 172 -31.07 -0.22 7.69
CA ASP A 172 -31.60 -1.09 6.63
C ASP A 172 -32.26 -2.36 7.18
N HIS A 173 -31.82 -2.81 8.36
CA HIS A 173 -32.38 -4.00 9.01
C HIS A 173 -33.83 -3.81 9.49
N GLU A 174 -34.27 -2.56 9.69
CA GLU A 174 -35.62 -2.19 10.13
C GLU A 174 -36.65 -2.18 8.96
N LEU A 175 -36.19 -2.31 7.71
CA LEU A 175 -37.06 -2.47 6.54
C LEU A 175 -37.70 -3.87 6.52
N VAL A 176 -38.99 -3.92 6.21
CA VAL A 176 -39.75 -5.18 6.10
C VAL A 176 -39.76 -5.71 4.66
N ALA A 177 -40.29 -6.92 4.46
CA ALA A 177 -40.31 -7.59 3.16
C ALA A 177 -40.97 -6.74 2.06
N GLU A 178 -42.07 -6.05 2.37
CA GLU A 178 -42.83 -5.23 1.41
C GLU A 178 -42.05 -3.97 0.98
N ASP A 179 -41.26 -3.39 1.88
CA ASP A 179 -40.40 -2.23 1.56
C ASP A 179 -39.24 -2.67 0.64
N LEU A 180 -38.68 -3.86 0.90
CA LEU A 180 -37.56 -4.43 0.14
C LEU A 180 -37.99 -4.95 -1.24
N GLU A 181 -39.16 -5.58 -1.33
CA GLU A 181 -39.77 -6.03 -2.58
C GLU A 181 -40.07 -4.85 -3.50
N LYS A 182 -40.58 -3.74 -2.94
CA LYS A 182 -40.69 -2.47 -3.67
C LYS A 182 -39.33 -1.86 -4.02
N LEU A 183 -38.33 -1.98 -3.16
CA LEU A 183 -36.98 -1.47 -3.42
C LEU A 183 -36.31 -2.20 -4.59
N VAL A 184 -36.54 -3.52 -4.75
CA VAL A 184 -36.11 -4.28 -5.95
C VAL A 184 -36.72 -3.68 -7.22
N MET A 185 -38.02 -3.34 -7.21
CA MET A 185 -38.67 -2.70 -8.36
C MET A 185 -38.12 -1.28 -8.62
N ASP A 186 -37.96 -0.47 -7.57
CA ASP A 186 -37.32 0.86 -7.65
C ASP A 186 -35.87 0.74 -8.20
N TYR A 187 -35.15 -0.34 -7.89
CA TYR A 187 -33.79 -0.64 -8.39
C TYR A 187 -33.77 -1.12 -9.86
N LYS A 188 -34.63 -2.08 -10.27
CA LYS A 188 -34.69 -2.50 -11.68
C LYS A 188 -35.08 -1.34 -12.61
N ALA A 189 -36.04 -0.52 -12.19
CA ALA A 189 -36.42 0.68 -12.91
C ALA A 189 -35.26 1.70 -13.01
N ARG A 190 -34.37 1.75 -12.01
CA ARG A 190 -33.13 2.53 -12.08
C ARG A 190 -32.18 2.00 -13.16
N VAL A 191 -31.99 0.68 -13.26
CA VAL A 191 -31.15 0.07 -14.31
C VAL A 191 -31.62 0.47 -15.71
N HIS A 192 -32.92 0.31 -15.99
CA HIS A 192 -33.51 0.73 -17.28
C HIS A 192 -33.29 2.22 -17.57
N VAL A 193 -33.37 3.09 -16.55
CA VAL A 193 -33.17 4.55 -16.72
C VAL A 193 -31.71 4.93 -17.00
N GLU A 194 -30.71 4.25 -16.43
CA GLU A 194 -29.30 4.61 -16.64
C GLU A 194 -28.70 4.00 -17.92
N ILE A 195 -29.10 2.77 -18.31
CA ILE A 195 -28.50 2.05 -19.46
C ILE A 195 -29.45 1.71 -20.61
N GLY A 196 -30.75 1.98 -20.48
CA GLY A 196 -31.75 1.70 -21.53
C GLY A 196 -32.03 0.20 -21.76
N MET A 197 -31.66 -0.65 -20.80
CA MET A 197 -31.85 -2.10 -20.83
C MET A 197 -32.41 -2.57 -19.47
N ASP A 198 -33.25 -3.61 -19.51
CA ASP A 198 -33.77 -4.23 -18.30
C ASP A 198 -32.71 -5.06 -17.56
N PHE A 199 -32.96 -5.35 -16.28
CA PHE A 199 -32.09 -6.23 -15.49
C PHE A 199 -32.17 -7.68 -16.02
N PRO A 200 -31.04 -8.41 -16.17
CA PRO A 200 -31.05 -9.74 -16.77
C PRO A 200 -31.69 -10.78 -15.84
N GLU A 201 -32.85 -11.30 -16.24
CA GLU A 201 -33.58 -12.34 -15.48
C GLU A 201 -33.06 -13.77 -15.75
N ASP A 202 -32.29 -14.03 -16.82
CA ASP A 202 -31.69 -15.35 -17.09
C ASP A 202 -30.44 -15.56 -16.23
N PRO A 203 -30.41 -16.56 -15.33
CA PRO A 203 -29.23 -16.91 -14.54
C PRO A 203 -27.99 -17.25 -15.39
N HIS A 204 -28.15 -17.77 -16.60
CA HIS A 204 -27.00 -18.06 -17.48
C HIS A 204 -26.40 -16.78 -18.07
N GLU A 205 -27.22 -15.84 -18.56
CA GLU A 205 -26.77 -14.49 -18.90
C GLU A 205 -26.09 -13.80 -17.70
N GLN A 206 -26.72 -13.84 -16.51
CA GLN A 206 -26.14 -13.31 -15.28
C GLN A 206 -24.72 -13.85 -15.05
N LEU A 207 -24.55 -15.17 -15.12
CA LEU A 207 -23.27 -15.84 -14.91
C LEU A 207 -22.19 -15.41 -15.92
N TRP A 208 -22.51 -15.33 -17.21
CA TRP A 208 -21.52 -14.91 -18.22
C TRP A 208 -21.17 -13.43 -18.13
N GLY A 209 -22.12 -12.57 -17.75
CA GLY A 209 -21.84 -11.17 -17.41
C GLY A 209 -20.88 -11.05 -16.22
N ALA A 210 -21.12 -11.77 -15.13
CA ALA A 210 -20.25 -11.76 -13.95
C ALA A 210 -18.84 -12.33 -14.23
N VAL A 211 -18.72 -13.37 -15.07
CA VAL A 211 -17.42 -13.90 -15.54
C VAL A 211 -16.67 -12.83 -16.36
N GLY A 212 -17.36 -12.14 -17.27
CA GLY A 212 -16.79 -11.05 -18.07
C GLY A 212 -16.35 -9.86 -17.23
N ALA A 213 -17.17 -9.44 -16.26
CA ALA A 213 -16.86 -8.39 -15.30
C ALA A 213 -15.59 -8.69 -14.49
N VAL A 214 -15.43 -9.92 -14.00
CA VAL A 214 -14.20 -10.31 -13.28
C VAL A 214 -12.97 -10.25 -14.19
N PHE A 215 -13.05 -10.70 -15.45
CA PHE A 215 -11.92 -10.56 -16.37
C PHE A 215 -11.63 -9.08 -16.72
N ASN A 216 -12.66 -8.27 -16.95
CA ASN A 216 -12.54 -6.82 -17.17
C ASN A 216 -11.92 -6.09 -15.96
N SER A 217 -12.26 -6.50 -14.72
CA SER A 217 -11.72 -5.90 -13.49
C SER A 217 -10.19 -5.93 -13.41
N TRP A 218 -9.55 -6.91 -14.07
CA TRP A 218 -8.10 -6.99 -14.20
C TRP A 218 -7.50 -5.76 -14.89
N MET A 219 -8.24 -5.09 -15.78
CA MET A 219 -7.77 -3.92 -16.52
C MET A 219 -8.35 -2.59 -16.01
N ASN A 220 -9.11 -2.60 -14.91
CA ASN A 220 -9.56 -1.39 -14.23
C ASN A 220 -8.38 -0.62 -13.61
N GLN A 221 -8.53 0.70 -13.50
CA GLN A 221 -7.41 1.59 -13.12
C GLN A 221 -6.85 1.26 -11.73
N ARG A 222 -7.70 0.96 -10.74
CA ARG A 222 -7.29 0.53 -9.39
C ARG A 222 -6.42 -0.74 -9.40
N ALA A 223 -6.75 -1.72 -10.24
CA ALA A 223 -5.98 -2.95 -10.38
C ALA A 223 -4.63 -2.69 -11.07
N LYS A 224 -4.58 -1.83 -12.10
CA LYS A 224 -3.33 -1.37 -12.74
C LYS A 224 -2.41 -0.65 -11.75
N THR A 225 -2.93 0.30 -10.98
CA THR A 225 -2.17 1.01 -9.93
C THR A 225 -1.64 0.03 -8.88
N TYR A 226 -2.45 -0.93 -8.40
CA TYR A 226 -1.99 -1.94 -7.45
C TYR A 226 -0.86 -2.81 -8.01
N ARG A 227 -0.97 -3.23 -9.28
CA ARG A 227 0.08 -3.99 -9.96
C ARG A 227 1.40 -3.23 -10.06
N GLN A 228 1.33 -1.93 -10.37
CA GLN A 228 2.51 -1.05 -10.45
C GLN A 228 3.16 -0.79 -9.08
N LEU A 229 2.38 -0.71 -8.00
CA LEU A 229 2.90 -0.52 -6.62
C LEU A 229 3.51 -1.80 -6.00
N HIS A 230 3.32 -2.97 -6.61
CA HIS A 230 3.71 -4.26 -6.05
C HIS A 230 4.40 -5.21 -7.06
N ASP A 231 4.90 -4.66 -8.18
CA ASP A 231 5.63 -5.39 -9.24
C ASP A 231 4.93 -6.65 -9.78
N ILE A 232 3.60 -6.61 -9.86
CA ILE A 232 2.77 -7.73 -10.36
C ILE A 232 2.62 -7.59 -11.89
N PRO A 233 3.09 -8.56 -12.70
CA PRO A 233 2.92 -8.52 -14.15
C PRO A 233 1.45 -8.60 -14.58
N GLU A 234 1.09 -7.79 -15.58
CA GLU A 234 -0.25 -7.80 -16.19
C GLU A 234 -0.57 -9.14 -16.90
N SER A 235 0.45 -9.81 -17.45
CA SER A 235 0.33 -11.09 -18.14
C SER A 235 -0.01 -12.30 -17.24
N TRP A 236 -0.21 -12.10 -15.94
CA TRP A 236 -0.65 -13.19 -15.04
C TRP A 236 -2.16 -13.43 -15.05
N GLY A 237 -2.96 -12.44 -15.49
CA GLY A 237 -4.42 -12.51 -15.47
C GLY A 237 -5.03 -12.76 -14.08
N THR A 238 -6.30 -13.13 -14.07
CA THR A 238 -7.05 -13.49 -12.86
C THR A 238 -7.94 -14.71 -13.13
N ALA A 239 -8.09 -15.60 -12.15
CA ALA A 239 -9.00 -16.74 -12.23
C ALA A 239 -10.39 -16.36 -11.69
N VAL A 240 -11.44 -17.03 -12.19
CA VAL A 240 -12.83 -16.83 -11.74
C VAL A 240 -13.28 -18.05 -10.97
N ASN A 241 -13.67 -17.86 -9.71
CA ASN A 241 -14.13 -18.94 -8.83
C ASN A 241 -15.65 -18.85 -8.71
N VAL A 242 -16.35 -19.84 -9.23
CA VAL A 242 -17.81 -19.95 -9.18
C VAL A 242 -18.16 -20.98 -8.10
N GLN A 243 -18.90 -20.58 -7.07
CA GLN A 243 -19.12 -21.41 -5.88
C GLN A 243 -20.57 -21.31 -5.39
N ALA A 244 -21.18 -22.43 -5.00
CA ALA A 244 -22.51 -22.47 -4.42
C ALA A 244 -22.63 -21.56 -3.18
N MET A 245 -23.70 -20.77 -3.13
CA MET A 245 -23.98 -19.87 -2.00
C MET A 245 -24.29 -20.65 -0.72
N VAL A 246 -23.81 -20.09 0.39
CA VAL A 246 -24.18 -20.45 1.76
C VAL A 246 -24.57 -19.17 2.47
N PHE A 247 -25.64 -19.21 3.27
CA PHE A 247 -26.28 -18.02 3.82
C PHE A 247 -26.13 -17.95 5.34
N GLY A 248 -25.36 -16.97 5.81
CA GLY A 248 -25.24 -16.64 7.24
C GLY A 248 -26.42 -15.82 7.78
N ASN A 249 -27.40 -15.50 6.93
CA ASN A 249 -28.51 -14.55 7.15
C ASN A 249 -29.92 -15.17 7.01
N MET A 250 -30.07 -16.47 7.28
CA MET A 250 -31.38 -17.16 7.27
C MET A 250 -32.04 -17.29 8.67
N GLY A 251 -31.39 -16.84 9.74
CA GLY A 251 -31.88 -17.07 11.11
C GLY A 251 -30.81 -16.84 12.19
N SER A 252 -31.18 -17.09 13.45
CA SER A 252 -30.27 -17.00 14.61
C SER A 252 -29.33 -18.21 14.75
N ASP A 253 -29.63 -19.30 14.06
CA ASP A 253 -28.78 -20.49 13.86
C ASP A 253 -27.82 -20.36 12.67
N CYS A 254 -27.80 -19.18 12.05
CA CYS A 254 -26.95 -18.80 10.94
C CYS A 254 -26.03 -17.64 11.35
N ALA A 255 -24.80 -17.65 10.85
CA ALA A 255 -23.80 -16.62 11.14
C ALA A 255 -22.71 -16.60 10.07
N THR A 256 -21.84 -15.60 10.09
CA THR A 256 -20.65 -15.56 9.24
C THR A 256 -19.52 -14.82 9.94
N GLY A 257 -18.27 -15.17 9.65
CA GLY A 257 -17.13 -14.53 10.30
C GLY A 257 -15.81 -14.68 9.56
N VAL A 258 -14.81 -13.96 10.08
CA VAL A 258 -13.43 -13.95 9.59
C VAL A 258 -12.50 -14.19 10.78
N ALA A 259 -11.61 -15.17 10.65
CA ALA A 259 -10.77 -15.66 11.73
C ALA A 259 -9.30 -15.79 11.32
N PHE A 260 -8.39 -15.45 12.23
CA PHE A 260 -6.97 -15.68 12.12
C PHE A 260 -6.57 -16.76 13.12
N THR A 261 -5.83 -17.78 12.68
CA THR A 261 -5.47 -18.93 13.54
C THR A 261 -4.51 -18.55 14.67
N ARG A 262 -3.84 -17.39 14.58
CA ARG A 262 -3.13 -16.68 15.67
C ARG A 262 -3.39 -15.19 15.52
N ASN A 263 -3.21 -14.41 16.57
CA ASN A 263 -3.44 -12.97 16.54
C ASN A 263 -2.52 -12.28 15.49
N PRO A 264 -3.06 -11.58 14.47
CA PRO A 264 -2.26 -11.01 13.39
C PRO A 264 -1.50 -9.73 13.78
N SER A 265 -1.84 -9.12 14.92
CA SER A 265 -1.25 -7.87 15.40
C SER A 265 -0.08 -8.08 16.36
N ASN A 266 -0.17 -9.06 17.28
CA ASN A 266 0.89 -9.37 18.25
C ASN A 266 1.51 -10.77 18.12
N GLY A 267 0.93 -11.66 17.32
CA GLY A 267 1.44 -13.01 17.06
C GLY A 267 1.09 -14.10 18.08
N ALA A 268 0.42 -13.74 19.18
CA ALA A 268 0.04 -14.70 20.22
C ALA A 268 -0.85 -15.82 19.66
N ASN A 269 -0.65 -17.05 20.16
CA ASN A 269 -1.36 -18.27 19.71
C ASN A 269 -2.84 -18.36 20.22
N ASP A 270 -3.53 -17.22 20.25
CA ASP A 270 -4.97 -17.10 20.52
C ASP A 270 -5.77 -17.20 19.22
N PHE A 271 -6.95 -17.83 19.27
CA PHE A 271 -7.86 -17.81 18.13
C PHE A 271 -8.55 -16.45 18.07
N TYR A 272 -8.31 -15.71 17.00
CA TYR A 272 -8.62 -14.28 16.91
C TYR A 272 -9.54 -13.99 15.73
N GLY A 273 -10.58 -13.16 15.91
CA GLY A 273 -11.45 -12.79 14.80
C GLY A 273 -12.83 -12.32 15.20
N GLU A 274 -13.61 -12.00 14.18
CA GLU A 274 -14.89 -11.29 14.25
C GLU A 274 -15.98 -12.11 13.56
N PHE A 275 -17.19 -12.16 14.12
CA PHE A 275 -18.36 -12.80 13.50
C PHE A 275 -19.65 -11.98 13.70
N LEU A 276 -20.68 -12.27 12.91
CA LEU A 276 -22.04 -11.75 13.07
C LEU A 276 -23.07 -12.86 12.91
N VAL A 277 -24.01 -12.94 13.86
CA VAL A 277 -25.22 -13.77 13.77
C VAL A 277 -26.23 -13.13 12.81
N ASN A 278 -26.89 -13.92 11.97
CA ASN A 278 -27.88 -13.49 10.99
C ASN A 278 -27.35 -12.35 10.08
N ALA A 279 -26.31 -12.63 9.29
CA ALA A 279 -25.54 -11.65 8.49
C ALA A 279 -24.86 -12.26 7.25
N GLN A 280 -24.56 -11.44 6.23
CA GLN A 280 -23.66 -11.82 5.13
C GLN A 280 -22.24 -11.26 5.37
N GLY A 281 -21.23 -11.81 4.69
CA GLY A 281 -19.83 -11.43 4.90
C GLY A 281 -19.53 -9.95 4.65
N GLU A 282 -20.31 -9.32 3.77
CA GLU A 282 -20.35 -7.86 3.55
C GLU A 282 -20.59 -7.08 4.85
N ASP A 283 -21.53 -7.51 5.69
CA ASP A 283 -21.94 -6.81 6.91
C ASP A 283 -20.80 -6.79 7.95
N VAL A 284 -19.96 -7.84 7.96
CA VAL A 284 -18.75 -7.94 8.80
C VAL A 284 -17.68 -6.98 8.31
N VAL A 285 -17.39 -6.98 7.01
CA VAL A 285 -16.32 -6.15 6.41
C VAL A 285 -16.65 -4.65 6.43
N ALA A 286 -17.92 -4.29 6.19
CA ALA A 286 -18.39 -2.91 6.25
C ALA A 286 -18.51 -2.37 7.69
N GLY A 287 -18.69 -3.25 8.69
CA GLY A 287 -18.80 -2.84 10.10
C GLY A 287 -20.03 -1.96 10.40
N ILE A 288 -21.09 -2.08 9.61
CA ILE A 288 -22.39 -1.39 9.83
C ILE A 288 -23.04 -1.88 11.13
N ARG A 289 -22.83 -3.16 11.45
CA ARG A 289 -23.15 -3.77 12.75
C ARG A 289 -21.84 -4.05 13.48
N THR A 290 -21.80 -3.75 14.78
CA THR A 290 -20.66 -4.09 15.64
C THR A 290 -20.40 -5.60 15.60
N PRO A 291 -19.23 -6.08 15.14
CA PRO A 291 -18.92 -7.50 15.14
C PRO A 291 -18.81 -8.07 16.56
N GLN A 292 -18.99 -9.38 16.67
CA GLN A 292 -18.88 -10.15 17.90
C GLN A 292 -17.57 -10.95 17.91
N GLU A 293 -17.03 -11.22 19.10
CA GLU A 293 -15.73 -11.88 19.28
C GLU A 293 -15.85 -13.41 19.16
N LEU A 294 -14.88 -14.09 18.55
CA LEU A 294 -14.93 -15.55 18.46
C LEU A 294 -14.84 -16.26 19.84
N THR A 295 -14.14 -15.67 20.81
CA THR A 295 -13.82 -16.33 22.11
C THR A 295 -14.21 -15.48 23.31
N ILE A 296 -14.51 -16.16 24.42
CA ILE A 296 -14.76 -15.55 25.74
C ILE A 296 -13.53 -14.76 26.21
N LYS A 297 -12.32 -15.22 25.87
CA LYS A 297 -11.05 -14.54 26.19
C LYS A 297 -10.97 -13.18 25.50
N ALA A 298 -11.21 -13.13 24.19
CA ALA A 298 -11.18 -11.89 23.41
C ALA A 298 -12.28 -10.92 23.86
N ARG A 299 -13.52 -11.41 24.04
CA ARG A 299 -14.65 -10.62 24.57
C ARG A 299 -14.30 -9.90 25.88
N LYS A 300 -13.75 -10.64 26.85
CA LYS A 300 -13.31 -10.08 28.14
C LYS A 300 -12.14 -9.10 28.00
N SER A 301 -11.21 -9.34 27.08
CA SER A 301 -10.07 -8.45 26.84
C SER A 301 -10.43 -7.14 26.14
N HIS A 302 -11.50 -7.12 25.33
CA HIS A 302 -11.98 -5.92 24.63
C HIS A 302 -13.11 -5.20 25.39
N GLY A 303 -13.67 -5.81 26.45
CA GLY A 303 -14.75 -5.22 27.25
C GLY A 303 -16.10 -5.19 26.52
N SER A 304 -16.38 -6.17 25.67
CA SER A 304 -17.64 -6.25 24.92
C SER A 304 -18.74 -6.97 25.71
N ASP A 305 -19.93 -6.37 25.72
CA ASP A 305 -21.16 -6.96 26.30
C ASP A 305 -21.83 -7.99 25.37
N LEU A 306 -21.44 -8.05 24.08
CA LEU A 306 -22.03 -8.96 23.10
C LEU A 306 -21.44 -10.38 23.25
N PRO A 307 -22.26 -11.45 23.23
CA PRO A 307 -21.79 -12.82 23.44
C PRO A 307 -20.81 -13.28 22.36
N SER A 308 -19.94 -14.21 22.71
CA SER A 308 -18.91 -14.75 21.79
C SER A 308 -19.40 -15.99 21.04
N LEU A 309 -18.74 -16.37 19.92
CA LEU A 309 -19.14 -17.56 19.15
C LEU A 309 -19.04 -18.85 19.99
N GLU A 310 -18.04 -18.91 20.86
CA GLU A 310 -17.86 -19.91 21.90
C GLU A 310 -19.08 -20.08 22.83
N GLU A 311 -19.87 -19.03 23.04
CA GLU A 311 -21.09 -19.04 23.87
C GLU A 311 -22.37 -19.25 23.04
N VAL A 312 -22.47 -18.62 21.86
CA VAL A 312 -23.69 -18.68 21.02
C VAL A 312 -23.79 -20.02 20.27
N MET A 313 -22.68 -20.55 19.76
CA MET A 313 -22.65 -21.76 18.93
C MET A 313 -21.52 -22.72 19.36
N PRO A 314 -21.50 -23.21 20.63
CA PRO A 314 -20.38 -23.95 21.21
C PRO A 314 -20.00 -25.25 20.47
N ASN A 315 -20.95 -25.87 19.76
CA ASN A 315 -20.65 -27.03 18.89
C ASN A 315 -19.83 -26.63 17.66
N ILE A 316 -20.23 -25.54 16.97
CA ILE A 316 -19.55 -25.04 15.78
C ILE A 316 -18.20 -24.40 16.14
N PHE A 317 -18.12 -23.73 17.30
CA PHE A 317 -16.84 -23.20 17.79
C PHE A 317 -15.81 -24.33 18.04
N ARG A 318 -16.24 -25.49 18.56
CA ARG A 318 -15.37 -26.68 18.70
C ARG A 318 -14.94 -27.23 17.34
N GLU A 319 -15.84 -27.36 16.38
CA GLU A 319 -15.53 -27.78 15.00
C GLU A 319 -14.51 -26.83 14.33
N LEU A 320 -14.75 -25.52 14.41
CA LEU A 320 -13.87 -24.48 13.88
C LEU A 320 -12.48 -24.48 14.56
N CYS A 321 -12.40 -24.81 15.86
CA CYS A 321 -11.12 -25.02 16.56
C CYS A 321 -10.36 -26.26 16.06
N THR A 322 -11.04 -27.33 15.65
CA THR A 322 -10.39 -28.47 14.98
C THR A 322 -9.85 -28.06 13.60
N MET A 323 -10.64 -27.30 12.83
CA MET A 323 -10.24 -26.83 11.51
C MET A 323 -9.06 -25.83 11.57
N ARG A 324 -9.01 -24.97 12.60
CA ARG A 324 -7.84 -24.12 12.94
C ARG A 324 -6.56 -24.96 13.03
N GLN A 325 -6.59 -26.05 13.79
CA GLN A 325 -5.43 -26.93 13.99
C GLN A 325 -5.04 -27.69 12.71
N GLN A 326 -6.02 -28.20 11.96
CA GLN A 326 -5.79 -28.87 10.66
C GLN A 326 -5.12 -27.92 9.66
N LEU A 327 -5.63 -26.68 9.55
CA LEU A 327 -5.10 -25.67 8.65
C LEU A 327 -3.68 -25.24 9.02
N GLU A 328 -3.38 -24.97 10.30
CA GLU A 328 -2.00 -24.68 10.71
C GLU A 328 -1.07 -25.88 10.50
N THR A 329 -1.52 -27.11 10.78
CA THR A 329 -0.69 -28.32 10.60
C THR A 329 -0.33 -28.56 9.14
N HIS A 330 -1.30 -28.38 8.23
CA HIS A 330 -1.12 -28.58 6.79
C HIS A 330 -0.31 -27.46 6.14
N TYR A 331 -0.72 -26.19 6.28
CA TYR A 331 -0.03 -25.06 5.66
C TYR A 331 1.27 -24.67 6.39
N LYS A 332 1.47 -25.17 7.62
CA LYS A 332 2.60 -24.86 8.51
C LYS A 332 2.76 -23.35 8.74
N ASP A 333 1.65 -22.61 8.76
CA ASP A 333 1.61 -21.15 8.88
C ASP A 333 0.27 -20.70 9.43
N MET A 334 0.23 -19.52 10.06
CA MET A 334 -1.00 -18.87 10.49
C MET A 334 -1.87 -18.55 9.27
N GLN A 335 -3.14 -18.98 9.31
CA GLN A 335 -4.13 -18.76 8.27
C GLN A 335 -5.14 -17.67 8.65
N ASP A 336 -5.59 -16.97 7.63
CA ASP A 336 -6.73 -16.05 7.57
C ASP A 336 -7.86 -16.79 6.85
N ILE A 337 -9.00 -16.92 7.54
CA ILE A 337 -10.11 -17.84 7.25
C ILE A 337 -11.41 -17.04 7.10
N GLU A 338 -12.14 -17.28 6.01
CA GLU A 338 -13.52 -16.81 5.85
C GLU A 338 -14.45 -18.02 6.02
N PHE A 339 -15.45 -17.92 6.91
CA PHE A 339 -16.40 -19.01 7.19
C PHE A 339 -17.84 -18.51 7.31
N THR A 340 -18.78 -19.40 7.01
CA THR A 340 -20.22 -19.17 7.17
C THR A 340 -20.86 -20.37 7.84
N ILE A 341 -21.79 -20.11 8.75
CA ILE A 341 -22.61 -21.09 9.44
C ILE A 341 -24.02 -20.92 8.88
N GLN A 342 -24.57 -21.96 8.28
CA GLN A 342 -25.96 -21.98 7.84
C GLN A 342 -26.67 -23.14 8.57
N GLN A 343 -27.69 -22.82 9.35
CA GLN A 343 -28.57 -23.76 10.04
C GLN A 343 -27.79 -24.80 10.87
N ASN A 344 -26.90 -24.32 11.76
CA ASN A 344 -25.97 -25.13 12.56
C ASN A 344 -25.03 -26.05 11.75
N LYS A 345 -24.67 -25.68 10.50
CA LYS A 345 -23.63 -26.36 9.73
C LYS A 345 -22.55 -25.38 9.27
N LEU A 346 -21.30 -25.69 9.59
CA LEU A 346 -20.12 -24.90 9.21
C LEU A 346 -19.74 -25.12 7.74
N TYR A 347 -19.33 -24.05 7.08
CA TYR A 347 -18.76 -24.05 5.73
C TYR A 347 -17.54 -23.13 5.64
N MET A 348 -16.50 -23.61 4.96
CA MET A 348 -15.22 -22.92 4.79
C MET A 348 -15.18 -22.26 3.41
N LEU A 349 -15.21 -20.92 3.37
CA LEU A 349 -15.31 -20.14 2.13
C LEU A 349 -13.96 -19.69 1.57
N GLN A 350 -12.95 -19.52 2.43
CA GLN A 350 -11.59 -19.18 2.03
C GLN A 350 -10.60 -19.54 3.13
N THR A 351 -9.39 -19.92 2.75
CA THR A 351 -8.20 -19.83 3.61
C THR A 351 -7.04 -19.21 2.83
N ARG A 352 -6.11 -18.53 3.52
CA ARG A 352 -4.86 -17.99 2.97
C ARG A 352 -3.87 -17.74 4.10
N THR A 353 -2.57 -17.73 3.81
CA THR A 353 -1.54 -17.26 4.76
C THR A 353 -1.90 -15.85 5.25
N GLY A 354 -2.15 -15.70 6.55
CA GLY A 354 -2.74 -14.47 7.07
C GLY A 354 -1.77 -13.30 7.08
N LYS A 355 -2.21 -12.14 6.54
CA LYS A 355 -1.48 -10.87 6.66
C LYS A 355 -1.35 -10.50 8.13
N ARG A 356 -0.13 -10.15 8.54
CA ARG A 356 0.27 -9.93 9.94
C ARG A 356 1.33 -8.85 10.02
N THR A 357 1.52 -8.30 11.21
CA THR A 357 2.55 -7.30 11.49
C THR A 357 3.94 -7.93 11.54
N ALA A 358 5.02 -7.15 11.40
CA ALA A 358 6.37 -7.67 11.54
C ALA A 358 6.62 -8.32 12.91
N HIS A 359 6.08 -7.75 14.00
CA HIS A 359 6.18 -8.32 15.35
C HIS A 359 5.45 -9.67 15.43
N ALA A 360 4.23 -9.76 14.90
CA ALA A 360 3.48 -11.00 14.84
C ALA A 360 4.15 -12.05 13.94
N ALA A 361 4.82 -11.63 12.85
CA ALA A 361 5.57 -12.53 11.98
C ALA A 361 6.73 -13.20 12.73
N LEU A 362 7.53 -12.43 13.48
CA LEU A 362 8.61 -12.97 14.32
C LEU A 362 8.08 -13.93 15.39
N GLN A 363 7.07 -13.49 16.15
CA GLN A 363 6.51 -14.27 17.27
C GLN A 363 5.94 -15.60 16.77
N ILE A 364 5.13 -15.59 15.70
CA ILE A 364 4.57 -16.81 15.10
C ILE A 364 5.69 -17.72 14.55
N ALA A 365 6.73 -17.16 13.92
CA ALA A 365 7.85 -17.94 13.38
C ALA A 365 8.69 -18.62 14.48
N VAL A 366 8.85 -17.96 15.64
CA VAL A 366 9.50 -18.54 16.82
C VAL A 366 8.61 -19.60 17.47
N ASP A 367 7.33 -19.30 17.70
CA ASP A 367 6.40 -20.23 18.34
C ASP A 367 6.21 -21.50 17.52
N MET A 368 5.98 -21.40 16.20
CA MET A 368 5.84 -22.57 15.33
C MET A 368 7.12 -23.42 15.23
N ALA A 369 8.30 -22.83 15.47
CA ALA A 369 9.55 -23.57 15.55
C ALA A 369 9.73 -24.27 16.91
N ASN A 370 9.33 -23.62 18.01
CA ASN A 370 9.33 -24.20 19.36
C ASN A 370 8.28 -25.34 19.50
N GLU A 371 7.14 -25.20 18.81
CA GLU A 371 6.09 -26.22 18.68
C GLU A 371 6.48 -27.39 17.76
N GLY A 372 7.63 -27.30 17.05
CA GLY A 372 8.10 -28.33 16.12
C GLY A 372 7.34 -28.41 14.78
N LEU A 373 6.42 -27.46 14.52
CA LEU A 373 5.65 -27.40 13.26
C LEU A 373 6.53 -27.05 12.05
N ILE A 374 7.56 -26.23 12.27
CA ILE A 374 8.60 -25.86 11.30
C ILE A 374 10.01 -25.94 11.94
N SER A 375 11.06 -25.97 11.12
CA SER A 375 12.45 -25.85 11.60
C SER A 375 12.90 -24.39 11.73
N LYS A 376 13.98 -24.11 12.50
CA LYS A 376 14.62 -22.77 12.57
C LYS A 376 14.89 -22.17 11.18
N SER A 377 15.44 -22.98 10.27
CA SER A 377 15.73 -22.56 8.89
C SER A 377 14.46 -22.19 8.12
N GLN A 378 13.37 -22.93 8.29
CA GLN A 378 12.07 -22.59 7.69
C GLN A 378 11.45 -21.33 8.33
N ALA A 379 11.65 -21.09 9.62
CA ALA A 379 11.22 -19.87 10.29
C ALA A 379 11.94 -18.64 9.69
N LEU A 380 13.26 -18.72 9.50
CA LEU A 380 14.04 -17.68 8.83
C LEU A 380 13.60 -17.44 7.39
N MET A 381 13.48 -18.48 6.57
CA MET A 381 13.13 -18.34 5.14
C MET A 381 11.69 -17.87 4.88
N ARG A 382 10.83 -17.78 5.91
CA ARG A 382 9.49 -17.19 5.83
C ARG A 382 9.48 -15.69 6.15
N LEU A 383 10.52 -15.20 6.81
CA LEU A 383 10.64 -13.80 7.21
C LEU A 383 11.28 -13.00 6.07
N LYS A 384 10.50 -12.07 5.52
CA LYS A 384 10.97 -11.09 4.56
C LYS A 384 11.91 -10.07 5.22
N PRO A 385 13.07 -9.73 4.63
CA PRO A 385 14.00 -8.75 5.21
C PRO A 385 13.33 -7.39 5.48
N GLU A 386 12.42 -6.95 4.61
CA GLU A 386 11.74 -5.66 4.69
C GLU A 386 10.78 -5.54 5.90
N LEU A 387 10.49 -6.66 6.58
CA LEU A 387 9.76 -6.65 7.86
C LEU A 387 10.65 -6.14 9.01
N ILE A 388 11.97 -6.22 8.89
CA ILE A 388 12.89 -5.73 9.93
C ILE A 388 12.82 -4.20 10.01
N ASP A 389 12.75 -3.50 8.86
CA ASP A 389 12.63 -2.04 8.82
C ASP A 389 11.37 -1.53 9.53
N GLN A 390 10.25 -2.28 9.46
CA GLN A 390 9.01 -1.97 10.18
C GLN A 390 9.17 -2.08 11.71
N LEU A 391 10.09 -2.94 12.19
CA LEU A 391 10.44 -3.05 13.62
C LEU A 391 11.40 -1.97 14.09
N LEU A 392 11.98 -1.19 13.16
CA LEU A 392 12.79 0.01 13.44
C LEU A 392 11.95 1.29 13.42
N HIS A 393 10.66 1.21 13.06
CA HIS A 393 9.75 2.36 13.12
C HIS A 393 9.58 2.87 14.56
N PRO A 394 9.70 4.19 14.81
CA PRO A 394 9.54 4.76 16.14
C PRO A 394 8.15 4.53 16.75
N THR A 395 8.10 4.33 18.06
CA THR A 395 6.85 4.24 18.85
C THR A 395 6.64 5.52 19.65
N LEU A 396 5.41 5.81 20.11
CA LEU A 396 5.17 7.01 20.93
C LEU A 396 5.93 6.94 22.26
N ASP A 397 6.53 8.06 22.70
CA ASP A 397 7.11 8.16 24.04
C ASP A 397 6.04 7.96 25.12
N PRO A 398 6.12 6.92 25.97
CA PRO A 398 5.14 6.70 27.04
C PRO A 398 5.12 7.82 28.10
N LYS A 399 6.13 8.70 28.12
CA LYS A 399 6.24 9.85 29.05
C LYS A 399 5.70 11.15 28.45
N ALA A 400 5.40 11.19 27.16
CA ALA A 400 4.84 12.38 26.53
C ALA A 400 3.40 12.65 27.00
N LYS A 401 3.04 13.93 27.16
CA LYS A 401 1.66 14.32 27.48
C LYS A 401 0.76 14.16 26.24
N LYS A 402 0.05 13.04 26.16
CA LYS A 402 -0.97 12.78 25.13
C LYS A 402 -2.27 13.54 25.44
N GLN A 403 -2.80 14.31 24.49
CA GLN A 403 -4.21 14.75 24.51
C GLN A 403 -5.04 13.79 23.65
N VAL A 404 -5.40 12.64 24.21
CA VAL A 404 -6.28 11.67 23.55
C VAL A 404 -7.66 12.30 23.37
N ILE A 405 -8.14 12.39 22.13
CA ILE A 405 -9.47 12.94 21.79
C ILE A 405 -10.49 11.83 21.49
N ALA A 406 -10.05 10.74 20.87
CA ALA A 406 -10.89 9.58 20.56
C ALA A 406 -10.11 8.28 20.75
N LYS A 407 -10.83 7.15 20.75
CA LYS A 407 -10.27 5.80 20.69
C LYS A 407 -11.03 4.97 19.66
N GLY A 408 -10.30 4.13 18.93
CA GLY A 408 -10.83 3.11 18.04
C GLY A 408 -10.13 1.76 18.25
N LEU A 409 -10.25 0.88 17.27
CA LEU A 409 -9.64 -0.43 17.23
C LEU A 409 -8.16 -0.34 16.74
N PRO A 410 -7.20 -1.00 17.40
CA PRO A 410 -5.77 -0.97 17.04
C PRO A 410 -5.47 -1.83 15.79
N ALA A 411 -5.94 -1.34 14.64
CA ALA A 411 -6.05 -2.09 13.40
C ALA A 411 -4.70 -2.47 12.77
N SER A 412 -3.69 -1.60 12.88
CA SER A 412 -2.32 -1.85 12.42
C SER A 412 -1.35 -1.05 13.29
N PRO A 413 -0.28 -1.65 13.85
CA PRO A 413 0.54 -1.04 14.89
C PRO A 413 1.51 0.04 14.38
N GLY A 414 2.21 0.65 15.34
CA GLY A 414 3.14 1.76 15.11
C GLY A 414 2.49 3.11 15.40
N ALA A 415 3.28 4.18 15.28
CA ALA A 415 2.86 5.55 15.55
C ALA A 415 2.96 6.40 14.28
N ALA A 416 1.93 7.19 13.99
CA ALA A 416 1.94 8.12 12.85
C ALA A 416 1.45 9.51 13.28
N ALA A 417 2.26 10.53 13.04
CA ALA A 417 1.91 11.93 13.20
C ALA A 417 1.98 12.63 11.84
N GLY A 418 0.95 13.38 11.48
CA GLY A 418 0.86 14.04 10.18
C GLY A 418 -0.32 15.00 10.08
N LYS A 419 -0.33 15.81 9.01
CA LYS A 419 -1.44 16.70 8.69
C LYS A 419 -2.65 15.90 8.24
N VAL A 420 -3.81 16.17 8.83
CA VAL A 420 -5.08 15.54 8.44
C VAL A 420 -5.43 15.90 6.98
N VAL A 421 -5.83 14.89 6.20
CA VAL A 421 -6.38 15.00 4.84
C VAL A 421 -7.59 14.07 4.67
N PHE A 422 -8.59 14.50 3.90
CA PHE A 422 -9.89 13.79 3.81
C PHE A 422 -10.14 13.04 2.49
N SER A 423 -9.20 13.11 1.54
CA SER A 423 -9.24 12.38 0.27
C SER A 423 -7.89 11.74 -0.06
N ALA A 424 -7.93 10.64 -0.83
CA ALA A 424 -6.73 9.92 -1.25
C ALA A 424 -5.84 10.72 -2.21
N ASP A 425 -6.44 11.53 -3.10
CA ASP A 425 -5.71 12.36 -4.05
C ASP A 425 -4.93 13.49 -3.36
N GLU A 426 -5.54 14.14 -2.37
CA GLU A 426 -4.88 15.20 -1.58
C GLU A 426 -3.75 14.62 -0.70
N ALA A 427 -3.92 13.39 -0.20
CA ALA A 427 -2.84 12.67 0.49
C ALA A 427 -1.64 12.44 -0.44
N VAL A 428 -1.87 11.95 -1.67
CA VAL A 428 -0.81 11.78 -2.68
C VAL A 428 -0.18 13.12 -3.08
N ARG A 429 -0.96 14.19 -3.21
CA ARG A 429 -0.46 15.52 -3.59
C ARG A 429 0.48 16.08 -2.52
N ARG A 430 0.02 16.15 -1.27
CA ARG A 430 0.83 16.70 -0.16
C ARG A 430 2.04 15.82 0.18
N ALA A 431 1.94 14.49 0.04
CA ALA A 431 3.09 13.61 0.19
C ALA A 431 4.17 13.84 -0.90
N LYS A 432 3.78 14.15 -2.14
CA LYS A 432 4.71 14.56 -3.21
C LYS A 432 5.34 15.92 -2.95
N ASP A 433 4.60 16.83 -2.30
CA ASP A 433 5.11 18.13 -1.83
C ASP A 433 6.02 17.99 -0.58
N GLY A 434 6.24 16.76 -0.09
CA GLY A 434 7.13 16.43 1.04
C GLY A 434 6.48 16.51 2.42
N GLU A 435 5.15 16.66 2.49
CA GLU A 435 4.42 16.77 3.76
C GLU A 435 4.02 15.40 4.32
N LYS A 436 4.24 15.20 5.63
CA LYS A 436 3.65 14.07 6.36
C LYS A 436 2.14 14.25 6.49
N VAL A 437 1.37 13.30 5.97
CA VAL A 437 -0.11 13.34 6.00
C VAL A 437 -0.72 12.12 6.68
N LEU A 438 -1.90 12.32 7.25
CA LEU A 438 -2.69 11.31 7.95
C LEU A 438 -4.08 11.27 7.31
N LEU A 439 -4.42 10.15 6.67
CA LEU A 439 -5.65 10.00 5.90
C LEU A 439 -6.82 9.68 6.82
N VAL A 440 -7.82 10.56 6.85
CA VAL A 440 -9.03 10.39 7.66
C VAL A 440 -10.24 10.18 6.75
N ARG A 441 -10.96 9.07 6.94
CA ARG A 441 -12.17 8.73 6.18
C ARG A 441 -13.25 8.18 7.10
N ILE A 442 -14.50 8.09 6.63
CA ILE A 442 -15.55 7.32 7.32
C ILE A 442 -15.17 5.82 7.25
N GLU A 443 -14.93 5.35 6.03
CA GLU A 443 -14.38 4.06 5.67
C GLU A 443 -13.47 4.21 4.44
N THR A 444 -12.68 3.19 4.09
CA THR A 444 -11.83 3.23 2.88
C THR A 444 -12.31 2.22 1.86
N SER A 445 -12.33 2.64 0.60
CA SER A 445 -12.58 1.80 -0.58
C SER A 445 -11.28 1.30 -1.22
N PRO A 446 -11.35 0.34 -2.16
CA PRO A 446 -10.21 -0.03 -3.02
C PRO A 446 -9.66 1.15 -3.84
N ASP A 447 -10.50 2.16 -4.11
CA ASP A 447 -10.13 3.33 -4.90
C ASP A 447 -9.38 4.41 -4.07
N ASP A 448 -9.32 4.28 -2.74
CA ASP A 448 -8.50 5.14 -1.87
C ASP A 448 -7.00 4.73 -1.83
N ILE A 449 -6.61 3.63 -2.48
CA ILE A 449 -5.37 2.90 -2.15
C ILE A 449 -4.06 3.68 -2.37
N HIS A 450 -4.01 4.59 -3.34
CA HIS A 450 -2.87 5.48 -3.55
C HIS A 450 -2.68 6.45 -2.37
N GLY A 451 -3.79 6.89 -1.76
CA GLY A 451 -3.78 7.68 -0.53
C GLY A 451 -3.33 6.88 0.69
N LEU A 452 -3.78 5.62 0.84
CA LEU A 452 -3.33 4.73 1.93
C LEU A 452 -1.82 4.46 1.88
N HIS A 453 -1.24 4.36 0.68
CA HIS A 453 0.21 4.20 0.50
C HIS A 453 0.99 5.48 0.82
N ALA A 454 0.47 6.63 0.37
CA ALA A 454 1.12 7.94 0.54
C ALA A 454 1.04 8.51 1.97
N ALA A 455 0.00 8.17 2.73
CA ALA A 455 -0.16 8.63 4.11
C ALA A 455 0.79 7.90 5.08
N GLU A 456 1.22 8.61 6.13
CA GLU A 456 2.00 8.03 7.22
C GLU A 456 1.15 7.12 8.11
N GLY A 457 -0.17 7.35 8.16
CA GLY A 457 -1.13 6.52 8.87
C GLY A 457 -2.58 6.81 8.47
N VAL A 458 -3.49 5.91 8.85
CA VAL A 458 -4.90 5.90 8.45
C VAL A 458 -5.84 5.89 9.66
N LEU A 459 -6.89 6.69 9.62
CA LEU A 459 -7.96 6.73 10.62
C LEU A 459 -9.32 6.54 9.94
N THR A 460 -10.10 5.54 10.38
CA THR A 460 -11.50 5.36 9.96
C THR A 460 -12.47 5.43 11.13
N THR A 461 -13.65 6.01 10.89
CA THR A 461 -14.72 6.11 11.90
C THR A 461 -15.56 4.83 11.99
N ARG A 462 -15.61 4.06 10.90
CA ARG A 462 -16.24 2.73 10.78
C ARG A 462 -15.21 1.63 10.47
N GLY A 463 -15.70 0.39 10.41
CA GLY A 463 -14.94 -0.82 10.08
C GLY A 463 -14.31 -1.51 11.28
N GLY A 464 -14.42 -2.84 11.33
CA GLY A 464 -13.78 -3.70 12.34
C GLY A 464 -12.28 -3.93 12.09
N MET A 465 -11.69 -4.84 12.86
CA MET A 465 -10.30 -5.28 12.71
C MET A 465 -10.05 -6.03 11.38
N THR A 466 -11.12 -6.51 10.75
CA THR A 466 -11.14 -7.16 9.43
C THR A 466 -11.47 -6.23 8.25
N SER A 467 -11.73 -4.94 8.50
CA SER A 467 -12.09 -3.94 7.48
C SER A 467 -11.00 -3.68 6.43
N HIS A 468 -11.38 -3.08 5.29
CA HIS A 468 -10.46 -2.75 4.19
C HIS A 468 -9.23 -1.95 4.66
N ALA A 469 -9.45 -0.87 5.44
CA ALA A 469 -8.37 -0.05 5.99
C ALA A 469 -7.40 -0.89 6.82
N ALA A 470 -7.93 -1.72 7.72
CA ALA A 470 -7.15 -2.58 8.60
C ALA A 470 -6.31 -3.61 7.83
N VAL A 471 -6.90 -4.28 6.83
CA VAL A 471 -6.23 -5.32 6.03
C VAL A 471 -5.18 -4.74 5.07
N VAL A 472 -5.42 -3.56 4.50
CA VAL A 472 -4.46 -2.88 3.61
C VAL A 472 -3.32 -2.28 4.43
N ALA A 473 -3.61 -1.54 5.51
CA ALA A 473 -2.58 -0.90 6.33
C ALA A 473 -1.62 -1.91 6.99
N ARG A 474 -2.14 -3.03 7.56
CA ARG A 474 -1.29 -4.14 8.04
C ARG A 474 -0.42 -4.72 6.92
N GLY A 475 -0.95 -4.80 5.70
CA GLY A 475 -0.21 -5.27 4.53
C GLY A 475 0.86 -4.30 4.00
N MET A 476 0.82 -3.03 4.41
CA MET A 476 1.78 -1.98 4.04
C MET A 476 2.70 -1.58 5.21
N GLY A 477 2.51 -2.12 6.41
CA GLY A 477 3.23 -1.70 7.62
C GLY A 477 2.85 -0.31 8.14
N ARG A 478 1.74 0.27 7.67
CA ARG A 478 1.28 1.60 8.08
C ARG A 478 0.44 1.53 9.38
N PRO A 479 0.64 2.44 10.35
CA PRO A 479 -0.25 2.61 11.49
C PRO A 479 -1.70 2.88 11.07
N CYS A 480 -2.64 2.19 11.71
CA CYS A 480 -4.07 2.34 11.44
C CYS A 480 -4.90 2.23 12.71
N VAL A 481 -5.85 3.14 12.88
CA VAL A 481 -6.92 3.06 13.88
C VAL A 481 -8.26 3.00 13.15
N ALA A 482 -9.02 1.92 13.34
CA ALA A 482 -10.30 1.68 12.66
C ALA A 482 -11.48 1.80 13.63
N GLY A 483 -12.70 1.96 13.11
CA GLY A 483 -13.92 1.93 13.93
C GLY A 483 -13.98 3.00 15.02
N ALA A 484 -13.30 4.14 14.85
CA ALA A 484 -13.26 5.23 15.82
C ALA A 484 -14.57 6.03 15.84
N GLY A 485 -15.69 5.39 16.20
CA GLY A 485 -17.06 5.91 16.04
C GLY A 485 -17.40 7.19 16.83
N ALA A 486 -16.53 7.63 17.74
CA ALA A 486 -16.62 8.96 18.37
C ALA A 486 -16.20 10.11 17.43
N VAL A 487 -15.47 9.79 16.35
CA VAL A 487 -15.04 10.74 15.32
C VAL A 487 -16.15 10.89 14.28
N GLN A 488 -16.61 12.12 14.08
CA GLN A 488 -17.50 12.49 12.99
C GLN A 488 -16.68 13.20 11.91
N VAL A 489 -16.85 12.82 10.64
CA VAL A 489 -16.15 13.42 9.50
C VAL A 489 -17.14 14.16 8.61
N ASP A 490 -16.82 15.41 8.31
CA ASP A 490 -17.58 16.31 7.46
C ASP A 490 -16.72 16.65 6.24
N TYR A 491 -16.94 15.89 5.15
CA TYR A 491 -16.22 16.06 3.89
C TYR A 491 -16.51 17.41 3.21
N ALA A 492 -17.69 17.99 3.40
CA ALA A 492 -18.09 19.25 2.77
C ALA A 492 -17.39 20.46 3.40
N ALA A 493 -17.11 20.41 4.71
CA ALA A 493 -16.35 21.42 5.43
C ALA A 493 -14.89 21.02 5.73
N ALA A 494 -14.38 19.94 5.11
CA ALA A 494 -13.02 19.41 5.25
C ALA A 494 -12.52 19.37 6.72
N ARG A 495 -13.30 18.72 7.59
CA ARG A 495 -13.04 18.66 9.04
C ARG A 495 -13.47 17.35 9.67
N LEU A 496 -12.91 17.05 10.84
CA LEU A 496 -13.44 16.06 11.77
C LEU A 496 -13.78 16.72 13.11
N SER A 497 -14.71 16.14 13.85
CA SER A 497 -15.10 16.59 15.18
C SER A 497 -15.28 15.43 16.15
N VAL A 498 -14.85 15.63 17.39
CA VAL A 498 -14.99 14.70 18.51
C VAL A 498 -15.47 15.48 19.73
N GLY A 499 -16.74 15.33 20.09
CA GLY A 499 -17.38 16.15 21.13
C GLY A 499 -17.26 17.64 20.82
N SER A 500 -16.55 18.38 21.67
CA SER A 500 -16.27 19.82 21.48
C SER A 500 -15.00 20.13 20.68
N VAL A 501 -14.15 19.13 20.39
CA VAL A 501 -12.92 19.31 19.61
C VAL A 501 -13.25 19.23 18.12
N THR A 502 -12.79 20.21 17.33
CA THR A 502 -12.82 20.18 15.86
C THR A 502 -11.40 20.26 15.34
N VAL A 503 -11.05 19.39 14.39
CA VAL A 503 -9.75 19.40 13.69
C VAL A 503 -10.02 19.62 12.20
N GLN A 504 -9.42 20.66 11.62
CA GLN A 504 -9.53 21.00 10.21
C GLN A 504 -8.43 20.33 9.39
N GLU A 505 -8.65 20.22 8.08
CA GLU A 505 -7.62 19.76 7.15
C GLU A 505 -6.32 20.57 7.28
N GLY A 506 -5.17 19.89 7.18
CA GLY A 506 -3.86 20.52 7.34
C GLY A 506 -3.39 20.68 8.79
N GLN A 507 -4.26 20.49 9.80
CA GLN A 507 -3.84 20.44 11.21
C GLN A 507 -3.22 19.09 11.55
N ILE A 508 -2.25 19.07 12.47
CA ILE A 508 -1.53 17.84 12.85
C ILE A 508 -2.35 17.01 13.85
N LEU A 509 -2.45 15.73 13.54
CA LEU A 509 -3.03 14.70 14.40
C LEU A 509 -2.01 13.55 14.52
N THR A 510 -2.02 12.87 15.67
CA THR A 510 -1.23 11.65 15.89
C THR A 510 -2.16 10.47 16.16
N ILE A 511 -1.87 9.31 15.58
CA ILE A 511 -2.53 8.04 15.92
C ILE A 511 -1.52 7.02 16.47
N ASP A 512 -2.00 6.24 17.43
CA ASP A 512 -1.30 5.10 18.01
C ASP A 512 -2.03 3.82 17.59
N GLY A 513 -1.47 3.15 16.59
CA GLY A 513 -2.02 1.91 16.04
C GLY A 513 -1.88 0.69 16.96
N VAL A 514 -1.14 0.81 18.07
CA VAL A 514 -0.98 -0.25 19.08
C VAL A 514 -2.07 -0.15 20.15
N THR A 515 -2.39 1.06 20.60
CA THR A 515 -3.39 1.29 21.65
C THR A 515 -4.78 1.65 21.13
N GLY A 516 -4.89 2.07 19.86
CA GLY A 516 -6.12 2.59 19.26
C GLY A 516 -6.38 4.06 19.57
N GLU A 517 -5.43 4.78 20.18
CA GLU A 517 -5.61 6.18 20.58
C GLU A 517 -5.48 7.15 19.39
N VAL A 518 -6.39 8.14 19.36
CA VAL A 518 -6.34 9.29 18.45
C VAL A 518 -6.03 10.53 19.28
N ILE A 519 -4.95 11.23 18.95
CA ILE A 519 -4.30 12.21 19.81
C ILE A 519 -4.15 13.55 19.06
N LEU A 520 -4.53 14.65 19.70
CA LEU A 520 -4.42 15.99 19.12
C LEU A 520 -2.97 16.48 19.11
N GLY A 521 -2.53 17.01 17.96
CA GLY A 521 -1.16 17.54 17.77
C GLY A 521 -0.13 16.45 17.43
N GLU A 522 1.14 16.83 17.51
CA GLU A 522 2.30 15.95 17.31
C GLU A 522 2.79 15.40 18.66
N VAL A 523 3.02 14.08 18.74
CA VAL A 523 3.57 13.43 19.94
C VAL A 523 4.98 12.90 19.64
N PRO A 524 5.99 13.19 20.48
CA PRO A 524 7.33 12.66 20.30
C PRO A 524 7.39 11.13 20.28
N THR A 525 8.29 10.60 19.46
CA THR A 525 8.53 9.16 19.32
C THR A 525 9.90 8.73 19.86
N VAL A 526 9.97 7.54 20.45
CA VAL A 526 11.21 6.87 20.89
C VAL A 526 11.61 5.75 19.92
N PRO A 527 12.91 5.38 19.87
CA PRO A 527 13.34 4.17 19.18
C PRO A 527 12.68 2.91 19.78
N PRO A 528 12.28 1.93 18.95
CA PRO A 528 11.65 0.71 19.42
C PRO A 528 12.63 -0.20 20.19
N GLN A 529 12.11 -0.94 21.18
CA GLN A 529 12.91 -1.91 21.94
C GLN A 529 12.91 -3.27 21.23
N LEU A 530 14.08 -3.67 20.72
CA LEU A 530 14.30 -4.92 20.00
C LEU A 530 14.62 -6.06 20.97
N SER A 531 13.57 -6.74 21.46
CA SER A 531 13.69 -7.84 22.43
C SER A 531 12.77 -9.03 22.08
N GLY A 532 12.82 -10.09 22.89
CA GLY A 532 11.99 -11.29 22.70
C GLY A 532 12.28 -12.01 21.39
N ALA A 533 11.23 -12.29 20.60
CA ALA A 533 11.32 -13.04 19.35
C ALA A 533 12.33 -12.48 18.33
N PHE A 534 12.57 -11.16 18.31
CA PHE A 534 13.61 -10.57 17.43
C PHE A 534 15.01 -11.10 17.76
N GLY A 535 15.39 -11.13 19.04
CA GLY A 535 16.69 -11.64 19.47
C GLY A 535 16.88 -13.12 19.18
N ILE A 536 15.80 -13.92 19.29
CA ILE A 536 15.80 -15.34 18.96
C ILE A 536 16.02 -15.55 17.46
N ILE A 537 15.29 -14.81 16.61
CA ILE A 537 15.43 -14.87 15.16
C ILE A 537 16.82 -14.38 14.71
N MET A 538 17.37 -13.32 15.30
CA MET A 538 18.73 -12.86 15.01
C MET A 538 19.78 -13.89 15.43
N ALA A 539 19.64 -14.54 16.59
CA ALA A 539 20.52 -15.63 17.01
C ALA A 539 20.47 -16.82 16.03
N TRP A 540 19.29 -17.19 15.53
CA TRP A 540 19.18 -18.24 14.50
C TRP A 540 19.78 -17.78 13.16
N ALA A 541 19.64 -16.51 12.77
CA ALA A 541 20.30 -15.98 11.58
C ALA A 541 21.83 -16.02 11.70
N ASP A 542 22.36 -15.73 12.90
CA ASP A 542 23.78 -15.87 13.25
C ASP A 542 24.26 -17.33 13.21
N GLU A 543 23.42 -18.31 13.59
CA GLU A 543 23.74 -19.76 13.48
C GLU A 543 23.92 -20.21 12.01
N TYR A 544 23.15 -19.66 11.07
CA TYR A 544 23.13 -20.14 9.67
C TYR A 544 23.97 -19.30 8.68
N ARG A 545 24.29 -18.02 8.98
CA ARG A 545 24.99 -17.15 8.02
C ARG A 545 26.49 -17.45 7.94
N THR A 546 27.02 -17.43 6.72
CA THR A 546 28.48 -17.52 6.45
C THR A 546 29.14 -16.15 6.29
N LEU A 547 28.39 -15.14 5.83
CA LEU A 547 28.87 -13.77 5.70
C LEU A 547 28.97 -13.08 7.06
N GLN A 548 30.07 -12.36 7.29
CA GLN A 548 30.21 -11.46 8.43
C GLN A 548 29.46 -10.14 8.17
N VAL A 549 28.66 -9.71 9.14
CA VAL A 549 27.94 -8.42 9.07
C VAL A 549 28.75 -7.37 9.82
N ARG A 550 29.24 -6.35 9.10
CA ARG A 550 29.99 -5.20 9.65
C ARG A 550 29.27 -3.91 9.27
N ALA A 551 29.29 -2.91 10.15
CA ALA A 551 28.58 -1.66 9.94
C ALA A 551 29.40 -0.63 9.14
N ASN A 552 28.74 0.32 8.51
CA ASN A 552 29.33 1.60 8.14
C ASN A 552 29.03 2.57 9.29
N ALA A 553 30.05 3.04 10.00
CA ALA A 553 29.89 3.80 11.23
C ALA A 553 31.05 4.79 11.40
N GLU A 554 30.73 6.02 11.76
CA GLU A 554 31.67 7.15 11.65
C GLU A 554 31.77 7.94 12.96
N THR A 555 30.67 8.05 13.71
CA THR A 555 30.64 8.65 15.04
C THR A 555 30.68 7.61 16.16
N PRO A 556 31.08 8.01 17.38
CA PRO A 556 30.95 7.18 18.57
C PRO A 556 29.52 6.67 18.88
N ASN A 557 28.47 7.34 18.38
CA ASN A 557 27.10 6.88 18.59
C ASN A 557 26.73 5.77 17.61
N ASP A 558 27.04 5.94 16.31
CA ASP A 558 26.82 4.91 15.29
C ASP A 558 27.58 3.63 15.64
N ALA A 559 28.80 3.76 16.16
CA ALA A 559 29.61 2.61 16.57
C ALA A 559 29.03 1.87 17.79
N ARG A 560 28.46 2.58 18.77
CA ARG A 560 27.76 1.95 19.91
C ARG A 560 26.50 1.24 19.44
N GLN A 561 25.65 1.92 18.67
CA GLN A 561 24.42 1.35 18.12
C GLN A 561 24.72 0.14 17.23
N ALA A 562 25.67 0.23 16.31
CA ALA A 562 26.11 -0.91 15.49
C ALA A 562 26.57 -2.11 16.35
N LYS A 563 27.28 -1.87 17.46
CA LYS A 563 27.73 -2.93 18.38
C LYS A 563 26.56 -3.60 19.11
N GLU A 564 25.57 -2.81 19.53
CA GLU A 564 24.31 -3.27 20.15
C GLU A 564 23.45 -4.10 19.17
N PHE A 565 23.37 -3.67 17.91
CA PHE A 565 22.76 -4.41 16.79
C PHE A 565 23.60 -5.62 16.29
N GLY A 566 24.65 -6.02 17.03
CA GLY A 566 25.42 -7.25 16.75
C GLY A 566 26.53 -7.13 15.70
N ALA A 567 26.75 -5.95 15.09
CA ALA A 567 27.72 -5.80 14.00
C ALA A 567 29.15 -6.22 14.43
N GLN A 568 29.75 -7.12 13.67
CA GLN A 568 31.02 -7.80 13.96
C GLN A 568 32.25 -6.91 13.67
N GLY A 569 32.10 -5.58 13.78
CA GLY A 569 33.10 -4.56 13.48
C GLY A 569 32.56 -3.48 12.55
N ILE A 570 33.42 -2.52 12.21
CA ILE A 570 33.11 -1.44 11.26
C ILE A 570 33.80 -1.74 9.93
N GLY A 571 33.03 -1.99 8.88
CA GLY A 571 33.51 -2.26 7.52
C GLY A 571 34.00 -1.02 6.79
N LEU A 572 33.48 0.15 7.17
CA LEU A 572 33.88 1.45 6.63
C LEU A 572 33.69 2.56 7.68
N VAL A 573 34.80 3.12 8.16
CA VAL A 573 34.85 4.48 8.72
C VAL A 573 35.21 5.43 7.58
N ARG A 574 34.33 6.37 7.27
CA ARG A 574 34.64 7.52 6.40
C ARG A 574 35.31 8.60 7.27
N THR A 575 36.61 8.83 7.06
CA THR A 575 37.38 9.83 7.81
C THR A 575 36.99 11.27 7.49
N GLU A 576 36.14 11.49 6.50
CA GLU A 576 36.00 12.79 5.86
C GLU A 576 34.88 13.62 6.47
N HIS A 577 33.82 12.96 6.94
CA HIS A 577 32.79 13.58 7.79
C HIS A 577 33.38 14.09 9.11
N MET A 578 34.44 13.45 9.63
CA MET A 578 35.18 13.93 10.81
C MET A 578 35.82 15.32 10.61
N PHE A 579 36.01 15.80 9.37
CA PHE A 579 36.56 17.12 9.07
C PHE A 579 35.52 18.22 8.89
N PHE A 580 34.24 17.89 8.69
CA PHE A 580 33.21 18.89 8.38
C PHE A 580 32.67 19.62 9.63
N ASP A 581 32.74 19.00 10.81
CA ASP A 581 32.14 19.55 12.03
C ASP A 581 33.02 20.59 12.77
N GLY A 582 32.37 21.49 13.50
CA GLY A 582 32.96 22.45 14.42
C GLY A 582 34.10 23.30 13.85
N GLY A 583 35.21 23.36 14.60
CA GLY A 583 36.42 24.07 14.18
C GLY A 583 37.25 23.32 13.13
N ARG A 584 36.99 22.02 12.89
CA ARG A 584 37.87 21.12 12.13
C ARG A 584 37.93 21.50 10.66
N ILE A 585 36.81 21.95 10.11
CA ILE A 585 36.72 22.49 8.75
C ILE A 585 37.60 23.74 8.55
N ILE A 586 38.00 24.43 9.63
CA ILE A 586 38.94 25.56 9.57
C ILE A 586 40.37 25.04 9.44
N ALA A 587 40.77 24.04 10.23
CA ALA A 587 42.06 23.36 10.12
C ALA A 587 42.25 22.72 8.73
N MET A 588 41.24 22.03 8.22
CA MET A 588 41.23 21.47 6.86
C MET A 588 41.41 22.56 5.79
N ARG A 589 40.73 23.70 5.93
CA ARG A 589 40.93 24.87 5.05
C ARG A 589 42.30 25.52 5.19
N ARG A 590 42.92 25.51 6.38
CA ARG A 590 44.31 25.98 6.58
C ARG A 590 45.29 25.08 5.83
N MET A 591 45.13 23.75 5.92
CA MET A 591 45.96 22.76 5.23
C MET A 591 45.91 22.94 3.70
N ILE A 592 44.70 23.13 3.15
CA ILE A 592 44.46 23.37 1.71
C ILE A 592 45.00 24.73 1.24
N LEU A 593 44.97 25.77 2.08
CA LEU A 593 45.38 27.15 1.76
C LEU A 593 46.76 27.53 2.34
N ALA A 594 47.57 26.53 2.70
CA ALA A 594 48.95 26.68 3.14
C ALA A 594 49.84 27.10 1.97
N ALA A 595 50.67 28.13 2.17
CA ALA A 595 51.56 28.65 1.12
C ALA A 595 52.78 27.73 0.88
N ASP A 596 53.25 27.05 1.91
CA ASP A 596 54.39 26.15 1.90
C ASP A 596 54.14 24.87 2.73
N GLU A 597 55.17 24.02 2.84
CA GLU A 597 55.09 22.75 3.56
C GLU A 597 55.06 22.90 5.09
N ALA A 598 55.66 23.96 5.65
CA ALA A 598 55.69 24.20 7.10
C ALA A 598 54.31 24.66 7.59
N ASP A 599 53.72 25.63 6.89
CA ASP A 599 52.35 26.11 7.12
C ASP A 599 51.33 24.96 7.02
N ARG A 600 51.58 24.00 6.09
CA ARG A 600 50.76 22.78 5.94
C ARG A 600 50.94 21.79 7.09
N LYS A 601 52.17 21.57 7.58
CA LYS A 601 52.44 20.68 8.73
C LYS A 601 51.72 21.14 9.99
N VAL A 602 51.77 22.44 10.31
CA VAL A 602 51.04 23.00 11.47
C VAL A 602 49.52 22.72 11.39
N ALA A 603 48.93 22.83 10.20
CA ALA A 603 47.51 22.51 10.00
C ALA A 603 47.23 20.99 10.06
N LEU A 604 48.18 20.14 9.66
CA LEU A 604 48.07 18.68 9.77
C LEU A 604 48.23 18.21 11.23
N GLU A 605 49.04 18.86 12.06
CA GLU A 605 49.18 18.55 13.50
C GLU A 605 47.90 18.88 14.28
N GLU A 606 47.22 19.99 13.93
CA GLU A 606 45.90 20.36 14.44
C GLU A 606 44.86 19.26 14.10
N LEU A 607 44.81 18.82 12.84
CA LEU A 607 43.93 17.74 12.38
C LEU A 607 44.26 16.36 12.98
N LEU A 608 45.55 16.04 13.13
CA LEU A 608 46.04 14.78 13.70
C LEU A 608 45.55 14.59 15.14
N THR A 609 45.53 15.66 15.92
CA THR A 609 45.01 15.63 17.29
C THR A 609 43.52 15.28 17.30
N MET A 610 42.73 15.98 16.46
CA MET A 610 41.28 15.82 16.36
C MET A 610 40.88 14.43 15.84
N GLN A 611 41.54 13.91 14.79
CA GLN A 611 41.26 12.56 14.28
C GLN A 611 41.72 11.46 15.25
N ARG A 612 42.82 11.67 15.99
CA ARG A 612 43.29 10.68 16.97
C ARG A 612 42.26 10.46 18.07
N GLU A 613 41.58 11.51 18.53
CA GLU A 613 40.52 11.40 19.52
C GLU A 613 39.35 10.54 19.01
N ASP A 614 38.79 10.88 17.84
CA ASP A 614 37.69 10.13 17.21
C ASP A 614 38.04 8.65 17.01
N ILE A 615 39.17 8.38 16.35
CA ILE A 615 39.59 7.03 15.96
C ILE A 615 39.92 6.20 17.20
N THR A 616 40.49 6.80 18.26
CA THR A 616 40.72 6.10 19.54
C THR A 616 39.40 5.74 20.22
N GLU A 617 38.40 6.63 20.20
CA GLU A 617 37.08 6.32 20.78
C GLU A 617 36.34 5.24 19.96
N LEU A 618 36.41 5.27 18.63
CA LEU A 618 35.90 4.18 17.78
C LEU A 618 36.56 2.83 18.08
N PHE A 619 37.90 2.79 18.26
CA PHE A 619 38.60 1.57 18.67
C PHE A 619 38.19 1.09 20.07
N ARG A 620 38.01 1.98 21.05
CA ARG A 620 37.51 1.60 22.40
C ARG A 620 36.10 1.01 22.33
N ILE A 621 35.21 1.62 21.54
CA ILE A 621 33.84 1.14 21.38
C ILE A 621 33.85 -0.23 20.70
N MET A 622 34.61 -0.39 19.62
CA MET A 622 34.74 -1.65 18.88
C MET A 622 35.86 -2.56 19.42
N ASP A 623 36.12 -2.52 20.73
CA ASP A 623 37.06 -3.44 21.37
C ASP A 623 36.77 -4.91 21.00
N GLY A 624 37.83 -5.64 20.67
CA GLY A 624 37.80 -7.00 20.12
C GLY A 624 37.28 -7.14 18.67
N ARG A 625 36.92 -6.06 17.95
CA ARG A 625 36.29 -6.13 16.61
C ARG A 625 37.05 -5.31 15.54
N PRO A 626 37.15 -5.79 14.29
CA PRO A 626 37.88 -5.10 13.23
C PRO A 626 37.21 -3.80 12.77
N VAL A 627 37.95 -2.69 12.83
CA VAL A 627 37.56 -1.36 12.33
C VAL A 627 38.39 -1.03 11.08
N THR A 628 37.75 -0.93 9.92
CA THR A 628 38.39 -0.58 8.65
C THR A 628 38.22 0.92 8.39
N VAL A 629 39.32 1.66 8.51
CA VAL A 629 39.35 3.11 8.30
C VAL A 629 39.72 3.43 6.85
N ARG A 630 38.87 4.17 6.15
CA ARG A 630 39.17 4.67 4.79
C ARG A 630 39.86 6.03 4.89
N LEU A 631 40.95 6.20 4.14
CA LEU A 631 41.63 7.49 3.98
C LEU A 631 40.77 8.49 3.18
N LEU A 632 41.18 9.76 3.17
CA LEU A 632 40.50 10.87 2.49
C LEU A 632 40.22 10.58 0.99
N ASP A 633 38.94 10.40 0.65
CA ASP A 633 38.42 10.14 -0.70
C ASP A 633 37.97 11.39 -1.51
N PRO A 634 37.28 12.40 -0.92
CA PRO A 634 36.71 13.50 -1.68
C PRO A 634 37.77 14.53 -2.09
N PRO A 635 37.65 15.14 -3.28
CA PRO A 635 38.59 16.13 -3.77
C PRO A 635 38.57 17.40 -2.90
N LEU A 636 39.74 18.02 -2.71
CA LEU A 636 39.96 19.14 -1.79
C LEU A 636 39.04 20.36 -2.02
N HIS A 637 38.40 20.49 -3.20
CA HIS A 637 37.50 21.59 -3.49
C HIS A 637 36.17 21.54 -2.73
N GLU A 638 35.71 20.37 -2.29
CA GLU A 638 34.47 20.23 -1.50
C GLU A 638 34.56 20.87 -0.11
N PHE A 639 35.77 20.93 0.45
CA PHE A 639 36.01 21.63 1.70
C PHE A 639 36.01 23.17 1.55
N ILE A 640 36.02 23.73 0.33
CA ILE A 640 36.17 25.17 0.07
C ILE A 640 34.79 25.85 -0.08
N PRO A 641 34.53 27.04 0.52
CA PRO A 641 33.24 27.72 0.37
C PRO A 641 32.90 28.09 -1.08
N HIS A 642 31.79 27.54 -1.58
CA HIS A 642 31.28 27.80 -2.94
C HIS A 642 30.47 29.11 -3.05
N THR A 643 29.97 29.67 -1.94
CA THR A 643 29.14 30.89 -1.95
C THR A 643 29.95 32.17 -1.66
N GLU A 644 29.65 33.28 -2.37
CA GLU A 644 30.38 34.55 -2.24
C GLU A 644 30.42 35.13 -0.80
N PRO A 645 29.33 35.12 0.00
CA PRO A 645 29.38 35.61 1.38
C PRO A 645 30.38 34.84 2.24
N GLY A 646 30.55 33.54 1.98
CA GLY A 646 31.53 32.68 2.65
C GLY A 646 32.98 33.02 2.27
N ARG A 647 33.22 33.42 1.02
CA ARG A 647 34.56 33.85 0.55
C ARG A 647 34.97 35.19 1.13
N ARG A 648 34.11 36.23 1.05
CA ARG A 648 34.46 37.58 1.52
C ARG A 648 34.71 37.67 3.03
N ARG A 649 33.91 36.97 3.86
CA ARG A 649 33.90 37.16 5.32
C ARG A 649 35.13 36.61 6.08
N ARG A 650 36.06 35.93 5.41
CA ARG A 650 37.31 35.42 6.03
C ARG A 650 38.60 36.01 5.42
N LEU A 651 38.60 36.48 4.18
CA LEU A 651 39.76 37.16 3.59
C LEU A 651 40.11 38.47 4.33
N SER A 652 39.10 39.19 4.84
CA SER A 652 39.28 40.37 5.69
C SER A 652 40.05 40.10 6.99
N ALA A 653 40.03 38.86 7.51
CA ALA A 653 40.73 38.51 8.75
C ALA A 653 42.25 38.28 8.57
N ARG A 654 42.76 38.22 7.33
CA ARG A 654 44.20 38.10 7.03
C ARG A 654 44.89 39.46 6.76
N VAL A 655 44.17 40.58 6.84
CA VAL A 655 44.68 41.92 6.46
C VAL A 655 45.06 42.81 7.66
N GLN A 656 44.55 42.52 8.87
CA GLN A 656 44.86 43.30 10.08
C GLN A 656 45.90 42.60 10.96
N GLY A 657 47.16 42.67 10.52
CA GLY A 657 48.34 42.18 11.23
C GLY A 657 49.38 43.28 11.52
N GLN A 658 49.02 44.26 12.35
CA GLN A 658 49.96 45.18 13.00
C GLN A 658 49.53 45.34 14.47
N GLY A 659 50.49 45.43 15.40
CA GLY A 659 50.21 45.30 16.85
C GLY A 659 50.96 46.31 17.73
N TYR A 660 51.37 45.84 18.93
CA TYR A 660 52.23 46.51 19.92
C TYR A 660 51.61 47.66 20.78
N ARG A 661 51.20 47.35 22.03
CA ARG A 661 51.92 47.66 23.31
C ARG A 661 50.98 47.74 24.54
N GLY A 662 51.57 47.57 25.73
CA GLY A 662 51.03 48.03 27.02
C GLY A 662 50.55 46.93 27.96
N ALA A 663 50.84 47.05 29.27
CA ALA A 663 50.47 46.06 30.29
C ALA A 663 49.95 46.71 31.59
N GLY A 664 48.74 46.31 31.99
CA GLY A 664 48.17 46.48 33.34
C GLY A 664 47.84 47.91 33.82
N PRO A 665 47.31 48.07 35.06
CA PRO A 665 46.86 47.03 36.00
C PRO A 665 45.36 47.14 36.41
N LEU A 666 44.94 46.27 37.33
CA LEU A 666 43.57 46.12 37.87
C LEU A 666 43.07 47.33 38.70
N ARG A 667 41.74 47.55 38.72
CA ARG A 667 40.97 48.07 39.87
C ARG A 667 39.48 47.71 39.77
N GLN A 668 38.83 47.45 40.92
CA GLN A 668 37.37 47.28 41.07
C GLN A 668 36.68 48.65 41.31
N PRO A 669 35.33 48.75 41.24
CA PRO A 669 34.51 48.47 42.43
C PRO A 669 33.12 47.82 42.15
N GLY A 670 32.43 47.36 43.20
CA GLY A 670 30.96 47.20 43.25
C GLY A 670 30.34 48.27 44.18
N PRO A 671 29.24 48.02 44.94
CA PRO A 671 28.17 47.02 44.79
C PRO A 671 26.73 47.59 45.05
N GLY A 672 25.66 46.78 44.88
CA GLY A 672 24.40 46.91 45.67
C GLY A 672 23.05 47.18 44.95
N GLY A 673 21.93 46.93 45.67
CA GLY A 673 20.53 47.22 45.26
C GLY A 673 19.90 46.23 44.26
N ARG A 674 18.94 45.31 44.51
CA ARG A 674 17.87 45.04 45.52
C ARG A 674 16.52 45.81 45.36
N ARG A 675 15.41 45.02 45.37
CA ARG A 675 13.94 45.35 45.37
C ARG A 675 13.32 45.58 43.95
N ARG A 676 12.37 44.73 43.51
CA ARG A 676 10.89 44.64 43.79
C ARG A 676 10.12 45.77 43.08
N ALA A 677 9.23 45.45 42.12
CA ALA A 677 7.76 45.26 42.27
C ALA A 677 7.02 46.59 42.56
N ASP A 678 5.83 46.88 42.01
CA ASP A 678 4.68 45.98 41.87
C ASP A 678 3.58 46.45 40.87
N GLN A 679 2.57 45.61 40.63
CA GLN A 679 1.15 45.84 40.26
C GLN A 679 0.67 46.98 39.30
N GLY A 680 -0.13 46.56 38.30
CA GLY A 680 -1.41 47.21 37.91
C GLY A 680 -1.40 48.23 36.75
N GLY A 681 -2.45 48.33 35.91
CA GLY A 681 -3.58 47.41 35.71
C GLY A 681 -4.79 48.00 34.94
N ARG A 682 -5.29 47.27 33.94
CA ARG A 682 -6.59 47.43 33.21
C ARG A 682 -6.80 48.72 32.36
N GLY A 683 -7.32 48.55 31.14
CA GLY A 683 -7.77 49.63 30.25
C GLY A 683 -8.28 49.09 28.90
N ALA A 684 -9.48 49.48 28.47
CA ALA A 684 -10.24 48.79 27.41
C ALA A 684 -9.86 49.19 25.96
N ARG A 685 -10.21 48.30 25.00
CA ARG A 685 -10.45 48.61 23.58
C ARG A 685 -11.89 49.18 23.41
N PRO A 686 -12.43 49.49 22.20
CA PRO A 686 -11.84 49.58 20.86
C PRO A 686 -12.18 50.88 20.07
N HIS A 687 -11.47 51.16 18.97
CA HIS A 687 -12.06 51.21 17.60
C HIS A 687 -11.02 51.57 16.51
N ARG A 688 -11.26 51.08 15.28
CA ARG A 688 -10.75 51.66 14.01
C ARG A 688 -11.88 52.45 13.34
N PRO A 689 -11.54 53.45 12.52
CA PRO A 689 -11.86 53.35 11.09
C PRO A 689 -10.76 53.94 10.17
N GLY A 690 -10.97 53.91 8.85
CA GLY A 690 -10.30 54.81 7.90
C GLY A 690 -9.31 54.20 6.90
N ARG A 691 -9.19 54.85 5.72
CA ARG A 691 -8.26 54.62 4.60
C ARG A 691 -7.67 55.98 4.14
N HIS A 692 -6.83 55.93 3.10
CA HIS A 692 -6.25 57.04 2.30
C HIS A 692 -4.98 57.70 2.90
N GLU A 693 -4.03 58.22 2.11
CA GLU A 693 -3.47 57.83 0.79
C GLU A 693 -2.24 58.73 0.48
N ASP A 694 -1.36 58.28 -0.42
CA ASP A 694 -0.43 59.08 -1.26
C ASP A 694 0.69 60.00 -0.70
N GLY A 695 1.71 60.17 -1.56
CA GLY A 695 2.92 60.99 -1.37
C GLY A 695 4.22 60.27 -1.81
N HIS A 696 4.49 60.11 -3.11
CA HIS A 696 5.34 61.00 -3.95
C HIS A 696 6.86 60.95 -3.65
N LEU A 697 7.87 61.10 -4.54
CA LEU A 697 8.10 61.18 -6.03
C LEU A 697 9.67 61.05 -6.21
N ARG A 698 10.46 61.23 -7.32
CA ARG A 698 10.36 61.69 -8.73
C ARG A 698 11.65 61.27 -9.52
N ARG A 699 11.55 60.73 -10.76
CA ARG A 699 12.55 60.79 -11.90
C ARG A 699 13.93 60.06 -11.80
N ALA A 700 14.81 60.03 -12.83
CA ALA A 700 14.67 59.56 -14.25
C ALA A 700 16.00 59.61 -15.11
N ARG A 701 16.26 58.54 -15.91
CA ARG A 701 16.87 58.47 -17.29
C ARG A 701 18.38 58.78 -17.64
N ARG A 702 18.98 57.80 -18.37
CA ARG A 702 19.97 57.82 -19.53
C ARG A 702 21.48 58.09 -19.25
N ARG A 703 22.44 57.17 -19.56
CA ARG A 703 23.08 56.71 -20.87
C ARG A 703 23.98 57.76 -21.57
N PRO A 704 25.01 57.43 -22.40
CA PRO A 704 25.35 56.17 -23.14
C PRO A 704 26.40 55.28 -22.40
N GLY A 705 27.40 54.53 -22.94
CA GLY A 705 27.95 54.21 -24.30
C GLY A 705 29.31 53.45 -24.23
N LEU A 706 30.09 53.19 -25.31
CA LEU A 706 29.87 52.24 -26.43
C LEU A 706 31.21 51.84 -27.15
N HIS A 707 31.46 50.53 -27.38
CA HIS A 707 32.39 49.84 -28.33
C HIS A 707 33.84 50.30 -28.66
N ARG A 708 34.78 49.32 -28.63
CA ARG A 708 35.68 48.82 -29.74
C ARG A 708 36.12 47.35 -29.37
N VAL A 709 36.53 46.36 -30.20
CA VAL A 709 37.16 46.21 -31.55
C VAL A 709 38.71 46.18 -31.48
N LEU A 710 39.47 45.15 -31.90
CA LEU A 710 39.22 43.82 -32.55
C LEU A 710 40.42 42.82 -32.38
N GLN A 711 40.16 41.49 -32.40
CA GLN A 711 41.04 40.37 -32.89
C GLN A 711 42.39 40.05 -32.15
N GLN A 712 43.09 38.90 -32.35
CA GLN A 712 42.92 37.70 -33.23
C GLN A 712 43.55 36.43 -32.58
N GLY A 713 43.15 35.20 -32.98
CA GLY A 713 43.90 33.95 -32.71
C GLY A 713 43.11 32.76 -32.16
N GLY A 714 43.20 31.60 -32.82
CA GLY A 714 42.73 30.27 -32.37
C GLY A 714 43.65 29.17 -32.93
N PRO A 715 43.29 27.87 -32.97
CA PRO A 715 42.03 27.22 -32.54
C PRO A 715 42.24 26.09 -31.50
N GLY A 716 41.15 25.54 -30.91
CA GLY A 716 41.30 24.35 -30.04
C GLY A 716 40.06 23.79 -29.32
N LEU A 717 39.31 22.92 -30.02
CA LEU A 717 38.46 21.82 -29.49
C LEU A 717 37.18 22.08 -28.63
N ARG A 718 36.16 21.26 -28.95
CA ARG A 718 35.01 20.77 -28.14
C ARG A 718 33.77 21.66 -27.94
N GLU A 719 32.77 21.36 -28.76
CA GLU A 719 31.33 21.50 -28.47
C GLU A 719 30.82 20.41 -27.49
N LEU A 720 29.49 20.33 -27.36
CA LEU A 720 28.68 19.27 -26.71
C LEU A 720 28.65 19.27 -25.17
N LEU A 721 27.81 20.13 -24.61
CA LEU A 721 26.75 19.73 -23.67
C LEU A 721 25.73 20.88 -23.48
N ALA A 722 24.56 20.78 -24.13
CA ALA A 722 23.45 21.71 -23.94
C ALA A 722 22.11 20.97 -24.09
N LEU A 723 21.27 21.03 -23.06
CA LEU A 723 19.87 20.56 -23.08
C LEU A 723 18.95 21.79 -23.19
N PRO A 724 17.91 21.79 -24.03
CA PRO A 724 17.03 22.94 -24.19
C PRO A 724 16.00 23.03 -23.06
N GLY A 725 15.91 24.19 -22.41
CA GLY A 725 14.80 24.57 -21.54
C GLY A 725 13.68 25.26 -22.32
N ALA A 726 12.43 25.12 -21.86
CA ALA A 726 11.25 25.69 -22.52
C ALA A 726 11.00 27.16 -22.17
N SER A 727 10.51 27.97 -23.12
CA SER A 727 9.64 29.14 -22.89
C SER A 727 9.16 29.76 -24.21
N GLY A 728 8.08 30.57 -24.13
CA GLY A 728 7.78 31.63 -25.11
C GLY A 728 6.80 31.28 -26.23
N ALA A 729 5.52 31.61 -26.04
CA ALA A 729 4.50 31.58 -27.09
C ALA A 729 4.10 33.00 -27.52
N ALA A 730 4.31 33.32 -28.80
CA ALA A 730 3.66 34.37 -29.59
C ALA A 730 4.01 34.09 -31.08
N GLY A 731 3.17 34.35 -32.09
CA GLY A 731 1.96 35.15 -32.09
C GLY A 731 2.07 36.24 -33.16
N GLY A 732 1.92 35.85 -34.44
CA GLY A 732 2.07 36.74 -35.61
C GLY A 732 1.47 36.10 -36.85
N SER A 733 0.82 36.89 -37.71
CA SER A 733 -0.17 36.41 -38.67
C SER A 733 0.15 36.71 -40.14
N ALA A 734 -0.47 35.90 -41.00
CA ALA A 734 -0.92 36.20 -42.37
C ALA A 734 0.12 36.63 -43.44
N SER A 735 0.31 35.77 -44.44
CA SER A 735 0.09 36.14 -45.85
C SER A 735 -0.24 34.89 -46.68
N GLY A 736 -1.28 34.98 -47.50
CA GLY A 736 -1.42 34.18 -48.73
C GLY A 736 -1.25 35.12 -49.94
N PRO A 737 -1.88 34.87 -51.10
CA PRO A 737 -2.76 33.74 -51.46
C PRO A 737 -2.33 33.05 -52.77
N GLU A 738 -3.17 32.11 -53.26
CA GLU A 738 -3.56 31.83 -54.67
C GLU A 738 -3.80 30.33 -54.90
N ALA A 739 -4.65 29.87 -55.85
CA ALA A 739 -5.93 30.39 -56.35
C ALA A 739 -6.61 29.27 -57.18
N ALA A 740 -7.95 29.21 -57.15
CA ALA A 740 -8.82 28.31 -57.93
C ALA A 740 -8.65 26.77 -57.75
N GLY A 741 -9.69 25.94 -57.85
CA GLY A 741 -11.12 26.22 -57.74
C GLY A 741 -12.05 25.31 -58.56
N ARG A 742 -12.99 24.64 -57.87
CA ARG A 742 -14.32 24.15 -58.37
C ARG A 742 -14.30 23.07 -59.49
N GLU A 743 -15.30 22.19 -59.69
CA GLU A 743 -16.61 21.99 -59.02
C GLU A 743 -17.15 20.55 -59.25
N GLY A 744 -17.87 19.96 -58.27
CA GLY A 744 -18.79 18.81 -58.45
C GLY A 744 -18.21 17.44 -58.90
N ALA A 745 -19.00 16.37 -59.08
CA ALA A 745 -20.24 15.95 -58.38
C ALA A 745 -20.58 14.47 -58.69
N ALA A 746 -21.33 13.81 -57.79
CA ALA A 746 -22.21 12.64 -58.01
C ALA A 746 -21.68 11.27 -58.57
N ALA A 747 -21.40 10.34 -57.64
CA ALA A 747 -22.13 9.07 -57.42
C ALA A 747 -22.03 7.81 -58.35
N ILE A 748 -22.53 6.68 -57.79
CA ILE A 748 -22.99 5.39 -58.38
C ILE A 748 -22.02 4.17 -58.43
N HIS A 749 -22.31 3.23 -57.51
CA HIS A 749 -22.26 1.74 -57.52
C HIS A 749 -21.14 0.83 -58.12
N GLN A 750 -20.82 -0.19 -57.30
CA GLN A 750 -20.62 -1.64 -57.60
C GLN A 750 -19.35 -2.15 -58.34
N GLY A 751 -18.46 -2.78 -57.54
CA GLY A 751 -18.17 -4.24 -57.62
C GLY A 751 -17.13 -4.77 -58.63
N GLY A 752 -16.39 -5.82 -58.23
CA GLY A 752 -15.74 -6.75 -59.19
C GLY A 752 -14.20 -6.87 -59.20
N GLN A 753 -13.60 -7.40 -58.13
CA GLN A 753 -12.40 -8.26 -58.04
C GLN A 753 -11.17 -8.17 -59.02
N ALA A 754 -9.98 -8.37 -58.40
CA ALA A 754 -8.79 -9.11 -58.90
C ALA A 754 -7.62 -8.38 -59.63
N THR A 755 -6.53 -8.18 -58.86
CA THR A 755 -5.08 -8.43 -59.17
C THR A 755 -4.42 -7.86 -60.45
N ALA A 756 -3.38 -7.01 -60.28
CA ALA A 756 -1.95 -7.43 -60.40
C ALA A 756 -0.88 -6.30 -60.30
N ALA A 757 0.19 -6.58 -59.55
CA ALA A 757 1.63 -6.22 -59.74
C ALA A 757 2.17 -4.76 -59.85
N CYS A 758 3.37 -4.58 -59.27
CA CYS A 758 4.40 -3.52 -59.47
C CYS A 758 4.09 -2.07 -58.99
N LEU A 759 5.05 -1.27 -58.49
CA LEU A 759 6.50 -1.45 -58.27
C LEU A 759 6.97 -0.69 -56.98
N ARG A 760 8.25 -0.87 -56.59
CA ARG A 760 8.87 -0.43 -55.31
C ARG A 760 9.76 0.82 -55.50
N PRO A 761 10.09 1.61 -54.44
CA PRO A 761 11.31 1.28 -53.66
C PRO A 761 11.34 1.65 -52.14
N LEU A 762 12.06 0.80 -51.39
CA LEU A 762 12.94 1.02 -50.21
C LEU A 762 12.39 1.74 -48.93
N VAL A 763 12.33 1.17 -47.70
CA VAL A 763 13.32 0.40 -46.85
C VAL A 763 14.36 1.33 -46.20
N SER A 764 14.63 1.37 -44.87
CA SER A 764 14.12 0.64 -43.67
C SER A 764 14.65 1.26 -42.37
N HIS A 765 14.10 0.91 -41.18
CA HIS A 765 14.95 0.43 -40.06
C HIS A 765 14.17 -0.26 -38.92
N GLU A 766 14.62 -1.45 -38.54
CA GLU A 766 14.26 -2.13 -37.28
C GLU A 766 15.19 -1.68 -36.14
N CYS A 767 14.79 -1.88 -34.88
CA CYS A 767 15.61 -1.59 -33.70
C CYS A 767 15.80 -2.82 -32.79
N ALA A 768 16.68 -3.73 -33.21
CA ALA A 768 17.21 -4.83 -32.39
C ALA A 768 18.53 -4.42 -31.69
N PRO A 769 18.91 -5.03 -30.55
CA PRO A 769 20.07 -4.59 -29.77
C PRO A 769 21.41 -4.76 -30.50
N ARG A 770 22.19 -3.69 -30.60
CA ARG A 770 23.49 -3.67 -31.29
C ARG A 770 24.57 -4.46 -30.52
N ARG A 771 25.02 -5.58 -31.08
CA ARG A 771 26.33 -6.19 -30.76
C ARG A 771 27.44 -5.41 -31.47
N VAL A 772 28.46 -4.98 -30.73
CA VAL A 772 29.71 -4.43 -31.30
C VAL A 772 30.72 -5.57 -31.48
N ARG A 773 31.33 -5.70 -32.67
CA ARG A 773 32.49 -6.57 -32.93
C ARG A 773 33.73 -5.71 -33.16
N LEU A 774 34.80 -6.00 -32.44
CA LEU A 774 36.15 -5.49 -32.73
C LEU A 774 37.05 -6.67 -33.17
N PRO A 775 37.89 -6.52 -34.21
CA PRO A 775 38.77 -7.58 -34.67
C PRO A 775 40.09 -7.58 -33.88
N LEU A 776 40.23 -8.52 -32.93
CA LEU A 776 41.53 -8.88 -32.36
C LEU A 776 42.13 -10.04 -33.15
N ARG A 777 43.40 -9.91 -33.57
CA ARG A 777 44.16 -11.00 -34.20
C ARG A 777 44.66 -12.00 -33.14
N ASN A 778 44.65 -13.28 -33.50
CA ASN A 778 45.38 -14.39 -32.86
C ASN A 778 44.98 -14.80 -31.42
N ALA A 779 43.87 -15.54 -31.28
CA ALA A 779 43.71 -16.61 -30.28
C ALA A 779 42.65 -17.64 -30.73
N ARG A 780 42.62 -18.84 -30.12
CA ARG A 780 41.71 -19.94 -30.53
C ARG A 780 40.33 -19.85 -29.85
N GLN A 781 39.29 -20.19 -30.64
CA GLN A 781 37.97 -20.74 -30.24
C GLN A 781 37.33 -20.24 -28.92
N GLY A 782 36.35 -19.34 -29.02
CA GLY A 782 35.40 -19.04 -27.94
C GLY A 782 34.54 -17.80 -28.22
N LEU A 783 33.21 -17.94 -28.25
CA LEU A 783 32.27 -16.82 -28.46
C LEU A 783 31.82 -16.22 -27.12
N CYS A 784 32.56 -15.22 -26.62
CA CYS A 784 32.12 -14.41 -25.48
C CYS A 784 31.01 -13.42 -25.91
N SER A 785 30.11 -13.07 -24.98
CA SER A 785 29.12 -12.00 -25.17
C SER A 785 29.33 -10.88 -24.14
N LEU A 786 29.34 -9.63 -24.61
CA LEU A 786 29.30 -8.43 -23.78
C LEU A 786 27.85 -7.95 -23.62
N PHE A 787 27.52 -7.47 -22.43
CA PHE A 787 26.29 -6.75 -22.14
C PHE A 787 26.59 -5.43 -21.40
N ILE A 788 25.70 -4.45 -21.57
CA ILE A 788 25.72 -3.17 -20.83
C ILE A 788 24.41 -3.07 -20.06
N CYS A 789 24.48 -2.97 -18.73
CA CYS A 789 23.30 -2.73 -17.90
C CYS A 789 23.06 -1.22 -17.77
N ASN A 790 21.91 -0.74 -18.27
CA ASN A 790 21.57 0.68 -18.26
C ASN A 790 21.35 1.28 -16.86
N ALA A 791 21.15 0.46 -15.82
CA ALA A 791 21.01 0.94 -14.45
C ALA A 791 22.33 1.37 -13.80
N CYS A 792 23.43 0.62 -14.03
CA CYS A 792 24.64 0.73 -13.19
C CYS A 792 25.93 1.14 -13.94
N ARG A 793 25.90 1.34 -15.27
CA ARG A 793 27.06 1.80 -16.08
C ARG A 793 28.38 1.03 -15.84
N HIS A 794 28.32 -0.28 -15.62
CA HIS A 794 29.51 -1.14 -15.57
C HIS A 794 29.43 -2.24 -16.63
N LEU A 795 30.60 -2.73 -17.05
CA LEU A 795 30.77 -3.68 -18.16
C LEU A 795 30.91 -5.10 -17.61
N VAL A 796 30.10 -6.03 -18.09
CA VAL A 796 30.13 -7.44 -17.66
C VAL A 796 30.49 -8.34 -18.84
N ILE A 797 31.43 -9.27 -18.60
CA ILE A 797 31.86 -10.30 -19.55
C ILE A 797 31.40 -11.65 -19.00
N SER A 798 30.70 -12.43 -19.81
CA SER A 798 30.26 -13.78 -19.44
C SER A 798 30.94 -14.83 -20.35
N MET A 799 31.41 -15.91 -19.72
CA MET A 799 31.92 -17.11 -20.38
C MET A 799 31.03 -18.32 -20.01
N PRO A 800 30.75 -19.24 -20.94
CA PRO A 800 29.96 -20.43 -20.64
C PRO A 800 30.80 -21.49 -19.92
N GLY A 801 30.35 -21.96 -18.74
CA GLY A 801 30.92 -23.17 -18.12
C GLY A 801 30.79 -23.33 -16.60
N THR A 802 30.55 -22.26 -15.82
CA THR A 802 30.57 -22.33 -14.35
C THR A 802 29.23 -21.98 -13.72
N SER A 803 28.62 -22.97 -13.06
CA SER A 803 27.34 -22.82 -12.34
C SER A 803 27.54 -22.31 -10.91
N THR A 804 27.65 -20.99 -10.75
CA THR A 804 27.61 -20.33 -9.44
C THR A 804 27.00 -18.93 -9.58
N CYS A 805 25.95 -18.63 -8.81
CA CYS A 805 25.40 -17.28 -8.74
C CYS A 805 26.25 -16.39 -7.83
N LEU A 806 26.38 -15.12 -8.22
CA LEU A 806 26.77 -13.97 -7.40
C LEU A 806 25.66 -12.92 -7.52
#